data_AF-A0A7R7WQX0-F1
#
_entry.id   AF-A0A7R7WQX0-F1
#
_cell.length_a   1.000
_cell.length_b   1.000
_cell.length_c   1.000
_cell.angle_alpha   90.00
_cell.angle_beta   90.00
_cell.angle_gamma   90.00
#
_symmetry.space_group_name_H-M   'P 1'
#
loop_
_entity.id
_entity.type
_entity.pdbx_description
1 polymer ?
#
loop_
_entity_poly.entity_id
_entity_poly.type
_entity_poly.pdbx_seq_one_letter_code
_entity_poly.pdbx_strand_id
1 'polypeptide(L)'
;MTVVTRPPRDRHGFKIAIVCALPREADAVIALLDRHWEDTEEVYSKAPGDPNAYTTGVIGTHNVVVAHMPHTGKVSATGAVRGLRTSFPSIDLTLVVGICGGVPLDPNQRRDIFLGDVIFSQGVLEFDFGRQYPSGLEPKHTDGEVGGGVPALSIQSILRKLETDRHLQHLEEEAKIWLQALQHRPNYQYPGRESDQLFQSSYLHRHSEPSTCGECSDENVCADALKTSCCDLGCDEDNLVRRERTVMCPQTPDGSERTETGPWPAIHVGRMGFGRAAMESGKQRDELAQREGIIGLEIEGAGTYTSSFFPSLVIKGVCDYADSHRNEVWQDYAAATAAACTKAFLQHWATDAMRTNVEFGEIMTMVHSGGLLQDQGKPAAAAAVFQKALERMQESQTTGSPIETDTITGLTQAWVALNRHAEAEPLLVQFVKSYIRQVGDQESTVAAMRNLAEFYEKWDMCLAAQPLRTKVAQMNQRQLGRGSVPACLSQFELGLNLIQQGRHAEARPSLYTNLEYPLEAEDVSHKGNLDRMVDIAGRLADCGIDRCEYLHVAEHMARDAVRLVRPRIETLPYVALSAFRTLGFVYRLLGKAAEAEEQYLESLTIVNGRSQMEWLESDVMVRCSSVLLEQGRYSPALSMASEALGKVQRQAEPLGETVARCRTNLALAYMEMGQYRSAGSLVVDILSKAYEDAWDVEKSTVSSLLGIVSIIEDVATVLSRAGCWQQSQHIYEKTHSILAQLLGTMDMRTLRTSLRLRDTLSLQGNFMDALVLSLECKDRYLQRVRQDTVPERMIMAQLDIGLARAYEGLGDHTTAEALARQALKTITESTDENSPESLRATAILGSILVSQGGPKLMKGSAMQRRVVETWATLTEENSLPALEAIEAVARTCEIQGDKEQLTVWRERASSVKETFEESLSEEEEDRIEYLVGQVFEKWAANGEKVIQEIDRRRTKVFTMMLP
;
A
#
# COMPACT_ATOMS: atom_id res chain seq x y z
N MET A 1 27.17 -21.15 -24.49
CA MET A 1 26.74 -19.80 -24.06
C MET A 1 25.67 -19.30 -25.01
N THR A 2 24.51 -18.91 -24.49
CA THR A 2 23.40 -18.31 -25.24
C THR A 2 23.84 -16.93 -25.74
N VAL A 3 24.13 -16.81 -27.03
CA VAL A 3 24.54 -15.54 -27.63
C VAL A 3 23.33 -14.61 -27.69
N VAL A 4 23.45 -13.35 -27.22
CA VAL A 4 22.42 -12.34 -27.41
C VAL A 4 22.33 -12.03 -28.91
N THR A 5 21.24 -12.47 -29.54
CA THR A 5 21.09 -12.41 -31.00
C THR A 5 20.21 -11.27 -31.49
N ARG A 6 19.48 -10.61 -30.60
CA ARG A 6 18.56 -9.51 -30.92
C ARG A 6 18.83 -8.30 -30.02
N PRO A 7 18.68 -7.08 -30.56
CA PRO A 7 18.80 -5.86 -29.77
C PRO A 7 17.70 -5.80 -28.68
N PRO A 8 17.96 -5.23 -27.51
CA PRO A 8 16.95 -5.03 -26.48
C PRO A 8 15.85 -4.06 -26.95
N ARG A 9 14.59 -4.29 -26.57
CA ARG A 9 13.45 -3.44 -27.02
C ARG A 9 13.58 -1.97 -26.65
N ASP A 10 14.26 -1.68 -25.54
CA ASP A 10 14.47 -0.35 -25.02
C ASP A 10 15.71 -0.30 -24.11
N ARG A 11 15.95 0.86 -23.50
CA ARG A 11 17.11 1.14 -22.65
C ARG A 11 17.10 0.40 -21.31
N HIS A 12 15.97 -0.20 -20.92
CA HIS A 12 15.90 -1.04 -19.72
C HIS A 12 16.59 -2.39 -19.91
N GLY A 13 16.85 -2.78 -21.17
CA GLY A 13 17.56 -4.01 -21.50
C GLY A 13 19.07 -3.96 -21.24
N PHE A 14 19.64 -2.80 -20.91
CA PHE A 14 21.05 -2.63 -20.54
C PHE A 14 21.22 -2.75 -19.03
N LYS A 15 22.03 -3.72 -18.60
CA LYS A 15 22.26 -4.04 -17.19
C LYS A 15 23.68 -3.72 -16.72
N ILE A 16 24.60 -3.49 -17.66
CA ILE A 16 26.00 -3.26 -17.38
C ILE A 16 26.44 -1.96 -18.05
N ALA A 17 26.99 -1.06 -17.26
CA ALA A 17 27.64 0.15 -17.76
C ALA A 17 29.16 -0.02 -17.68
N ILE A 18 29.89 0.40 -18.70
CA ILE A 18 31.34 0.48 -18.70
C ILE A 18 31.72 1.96 -18.85
N VAL A 19 32.52 2.49 -17.93
CA VAL A 19 32.98 3.87 -17.94
C VAL A 19 34.46 3.87 -18.25
N CYS A 20 34.82 4.49 -19.38
CA CYS A 20 36.19 4.72 -19.80
C CYS A 20 36.47 6.23 -19.75
N ALA A 21 37.63 6.62 -19.23
CA ALA A 21 37.99 8.02 -19.06
C ALA A 21 38.73 8.57 -20.29
N LEU A 22 39.50 7.73 -20.99
CA LEU A 22 40.25 8.07 -22.19
C LEU A 22 39.70 7.36 -23.44
N PRO A 23 39.78 7.97 -24.63
CA PRO A 23 39.37 7.33 -25.88
C PRO A 23 40.05 5.99 -26.14
N ARG A 24 41.35 5.85 -25.84
CA ARG A 24 42.09 4.59 -26.00
C ARG A 24 41.55 3.44 -25.14
N GLU A 25 41.04 3.76 -23.96
CA GLU A 25 40.42 2.79 -23.06
C GLU A 25 39.07 2.34 -23.62
N ALA A 26 38.26 3.29 -24.11
CA ALA A 26 36.99 3.00 -24.77
C ALA A 26 37.21 2.17 -26.04
N ASP A 27 38.19 2.51 -26.88
CA ASP A 27 38.51 1.79 -28.11
C ASP A 27 38.89 0.32 -27.85
N ALA A 28 39.62 0.05 -26.77
CA ALA A 28 39.97 -1.33 -26.38
C ALA A 28 38.74 -2.14 -25.93
N VAL A 29 37.83 -1.53 -25.15
CA VAL A 29 36.57 -2.17 -24.74
C VAL A 29 35.64 -2.39 -25.93
N ILE A 30 35.46 -1.37 -26.76
CA ILE A 30 34.61 -1.37 -27.95
C ILE A 30 35.08 -2.44 -28.95
N ALA A 31 36.40 -2.61 -29.10
CA ALA A 31 37.00 -3.64 -29.94
C ALA A 31 36.66 -5.08 -29.51
N LEU A 32 36.28 -5.28 -28.25
CA LEU A 32 35.92 -6.58 -27.69
C LEU A 32 34.41 -6.81 -27.58
N LEU A 33 33.58 -5.86 -28.02
CA LEU A 33 32.14 -6.09 -28.16
C LEU A 33 31.90 -7.23 -29.15
N ASP A 34 31.08 -8.20 -28.77
CA ASP A 34 30.66 -9.28 -29.66
C ASP A 34 29.72 -8.75 -30.75
N ARG A 35 28.98 -7.69 -30.44
CA ARG A 35 28.08 -6.95 -31.35
C ARG A 35 27.97 -5.49 -30.96
N HIS A 36 27.79 -4.64 -31.95
CA HIS A 36 27.45 -3.23 -31.79
C HIS A 36 25.99 -3.04 -32.17
N TRP A 37 25.21 -2.40 -31.30
CA TRP A 37 23.81 -2.12 -31.62
C TRP A 37 23.64 -0.90 -32.52
N GLU A 38 24.64 -0.02 -32.57
CA GLU A 38 24.68 1.13 -33.49
C GLU A 38 24.74 0.72 -34.98
N ASP A 39 25.20 -0.50 -35.27
CA ASP A 39 25.21 -1.06 -36.62
C ASP A 39 23.83 -1.61 -37.06
N THR A 40 22.82 -1.50 -36.19
CA THR A 40 21.45 -1.96 -36.46
C THR A 40 20.49 -0.79 -36.67
N GLU A 41 19.26 -1.05 -37.13
CA GLU A 41 18.23 0.00 -37.26
C GLU A 41 17.74 0.54 -35.89
N GLU A 42 18.10 -0.12 -34.78
CA GLU A 42 17.73 0.31 -33.44
C GLU A 42 18.76 1.30 -32.85
N VAL A 43 18.36 2.56 -32.74
CA VAL A 43 19.16 3.62 -32.11
C VAL A 43 18.60 3.94 -30.73
N TYR A 44 19.37 3.68 -29.68
CA TYR A 44 19.00 4.03 -28.31
C TYR A 44 19.34 5.49 -28.01
N SER A 45 18.32 6.33 -27.90
CA SER A 45 18.48 7.74 -27.53
C SER A 45 18.82 7.93 -26.04
N LYS A 46 19.45 9.05 -25.68
CA LYS A 46 19.67 9.42 -24.27
C LYS A 46 18.53 10.27 -23.71
N ALA A 47 18.39 10.30 -22.39
CA ALA A 47 17.35 11.09 -21.73
C ALA A 47 17.58 12.60 -21.95
N PRO A 48 16.51 13.42 -22.00
CA PRO A 48 16.65 14.87 -22.08
C PRO A 48 17.52 15.42 -20.95
N GLY A 49 18.52 16.22 -21.30
CA GLY A 49 19.45 16.81 -20.33
C GLY A 49 20.67 15.94 -19.98
N ASP A 50 20.80 14.74 -20.54
CA ASP A 50 22.01 13.92 -20.41
C ASP A 50 23.12 14.41 -21.37
N PRO A 51 24.27 14.91 -20.86
CA PRO A 51 25.34 15.41 -21.70
C PRO A 51 26.21 14.31 -22.32
N ASN A 52 26.12 13.06 -21.86
CA ASN A 52 27.07 12.01 -22.22
C ASN A 52 26.91 11.48 -23.65
N ALA A 53 27.96 10.87 -24.18
CA ALA A 53 27.91 10.02 -25.36
C ALA A 53 28.05 8.55 -24.94
N TYR A 54 27.34 7.66 -25.63
CA TYR A 54 27.31 6.24 -25.32
C TYR A 54 27.57 5.40 -26.55
N THR A 55 28.22 4.26 -26.35
CA THR A 55 28.28 3.16 -27.31
C THR A 55 27.57 1.94 -26.75
N THR A 56 26.60 1.41 -27.48
CA THR A 56 25.80 0.25 -27.04
C THR A 56 26.19 -1.03 -27.78
N GLY A 57 26.31 -2.14 -27.05
CA GLY A 57 26.66 -3.42 -27.64
C GLY A 57 26.46 -4.62 -26.73
N VAL A 58 27.15 -5.70 -27.05
CA VAL A 58 27.09 -6.98 -26.32
C VAL A 58 28.47 -7.43 -25.90
N ILE A 59 28.59 -7.92 -24.66
CA ILE A 59 29.73 -8.73 -24.19
C ILE A 59 29.18 -10.00 -23.55
N GLY A 60 29.50 -11.15 -24.14
CA GLY A 60 29.02 -12.46 -23.71
C GLY A 60 27.50 -12.54 -23.78
N THR A 61 26.87 -12.67 -22.61
CA THR A 61 25.41 -12.73 -22.45
C THR A 61 24.79 -11.37 -22.12
N HIS A 62 25.57 -10.29 -22.05
CA HIS A 62 25.14 -9.01 -21.49
C HIS A 62 25.00 -7.93 -22.55
N ASN A 63 23.89 -7.19 -22.51
CA ASN A 63 23.80 -5.89 -23.17
C ASN A 63 24.56 -4.87 -22.32
N VAL A 64 25.58 -4.26 -22.91
CA VAL A 64 26.46 -3.30 -22.26
C VAL A 64 26.32 -1.91 -22.87
N VAL A 65 26.45 -0.88 -22.05
CA VAL A 65 26.57 0.51 -22.49
C VAL A 65 27.93 1.06 -22.06
N VAL A 66 28.72 1.50 -23.02
CA VAL A 66 30.01 2.16 -22.80
C VAL A 66 29.77 3.67 -22.75
N ALA A 67 30.07 4.32 -21.64
CA ALA A 67 29.97 5.76 -21.47
C ALA A 67 31.32 6.43 -21.76
N HIS A 68 31.28 7.42 -22.64
CA HIS A 68 32.44 8.24 -22.99
C HIS A 68 32.42 9.50 -22.13
N MET A 69 33.45 9.65 -21.28
CA MET A 69 33.56 10.85 -20.46
C MET A 69 34.01 12.05 -21.32
N PRO A 70 33.37 13.23 -21.18
CA PRO A 70 33.74 14.42 -21.97
C PRO A 70 35.09 15.02 -21.57
N HIS A 71 35.49 14.87 -20.31
CA HIS A 71 36.77 15.29 -19.75
C HIS A 71 37.20 14.29 -18.68
N THR A 72 38.48 14.25 -18.32
CA THR A 72 38.97 13.41 -17.22
C THR A 72 38.67 14.03 -15.84
N GLY A 73 38.64 13.20 -14.80
CA GLY A 73 38.53 13.64 -13.40
C GLY A 73 37.17 13.45 -12.73
N LYS A 74 37.18 13.54 -11.39
CA LYS A 74 36.07 13.17 -10.49
C LYS A 74 34.71 13.80 -10.83
N VAL A 75 34.67 15.09 -11.18
CA VAL A 75 33.40 15.79 -11.48
C VAL A 75 32.79 15.27 -12.79
N SER A 76 33.62 15.06 -13.81
CA SER A 76 33.20 14.50 -15.09
C SER A 76 32.70 13.07 -14.93
N ALA A 77 33.45 12.22 -14.20
CA ALA A 77 33.05 10.86 -13.88
C ALA A 77 31.70 10.80 -13.12
N THR A 78 31.49 11.68 -12.14
CA THR A 78 30.21 11.77 -11.41
C THR A 78 29.06 12.20 -12.33
N GLY A 79 29.32 13.17 -13.22
CA GLY A 79 28.36 13.61 -14.23
C GLY A 79 28.01 12.50 -15.22
N ALA A 80 29.00 11.72 -15.63
CA ALA A 80 28.83 10.58 -16.53
C ALA A 80 27.90 9.52 -15.92
N VAL A 81 28.17 9.11 -14.67
CA VAL A 81 27.34 8.11 -13.98
C VAL A 81 25.94 8.64 -13.67
N ARG A 82 25.79 9.94 -13.38
CA ARG A 82 24.47 10.58 -13.22
C ARG A 82 23.65 10.52 -14.51
N GLY A 83 24.26 10.83 -15.66
CA GLY A 83 23.60 10.71 -16.96
C GLY A 83 23.23 9.26 -17.28
N LEU A 84 24.14 8.30 -17.01
CA LEU A 84 23.88 6.87 -17.15
C LEU A 84 22.63 6.45 -16.37
N ARG A 85 22.47 6.90 -15.13
CA ARG A 85 21.29 6.62 -14.30
C ARG A 85 19.99 7.14 -14.88
N THR A 86 20.02 8.28 -15.53
CA THR A 86 18.82 8.85 -16.16
C THR A 86 18.51 8.18 -17.50
N SER A 87 19.55 7.81 -18.27
CA SER A 87 19.39 7.26 -19.62
C SER A 87 19.20 5.74 -19.65
N PHE A 88 19.83 5.02 -18.74
CA PHE A 88 19.79 3.56 -18.62
C PHE A 88 19.38 3.20 -17.19
N PRO A 89 18.07 3.20 -16.89
CA PRO A 89 17.56 3.12 -15.52
C PRO A 89 17.78 1.73 -14.87
N SER A 90 18.11 0.73 -15.66
CA SER A 90 18.22 -0.68 -15.23
C SER A 90 19.65 -1.14 -14.99
N ILE A 91 20.64 -0.26 -14.94
CA ILE A 91 22.04 -0.63 -14.70
C ILE A 91 22.21 -1.22 -13.28
N ASP A 92 22.72 -2.46 -13.23
CA ASP A 92 22.93 -3.22 -11.98
C ASP A 92 24.43 -3.36 -11.63
N LEU A 93 25.32 -3.11 -12.60
CA LEU A 93 26.77 -3.11 -12.42
C LEU A 93 27.40 -2.00 -13.27
N THR A 94 28.31 -1.23 -12.66
CA THR A 94 29.19 -0.30 -13.38
C THR A 94 30.64 -0.78 -13.30
N LEU A 95 31.31 -0.88 -14.44
CA LEU A 95 32.74 -1.20 -14.54
C LEU A 95 33.52 0.04 -14.94
N VAL A 96 34.54 0.38 -14.16
CA VAL A 96 35.47 1.48 -14.49
C VAL A 96 36.70 0.84 -15.09
N VAL A 97 36.83 0.95 -16.41
CA VAL A 97 37.84 0.20 -17.18
C VAL A 97 38.82 1.17 -17.79
N GLY A 98 40.11 0.85 -17.70
CA GLY A 98 41.13 1.73 -18.23
C GLY A 98 42.55 1.42 -17.76
N ILE A 99 43.39 2.45 -17.70
CA ILE A 99 44.79 2.35 -17.27
C ILE A 99 45.04 3.07 -15.95
N CYS A 100 46.06 2.65 -15.21
CA CYS A 100 46.48 3.24 -13.94
C CYS A 100 48.00 3.12 -13.73
N GLY A 101 48.52 3.85 -12.75
CA GLY A 101 49.89 3.68 -12.27
C GLY A 101 49.96 2.55 -11.24
N GLY A 102 50.91 1.64 -11.38
CA GLY A 102 51.07 0.48 -10.51
C GLY A 102 52.00 0.74 -9.33
N VAL A 103 51.71 0.11 -8.18
CA VAL A 103 52.69 -0.01 -7.10
C VAL A 103 53.56 -1.24 -7.41
N PRO A 104 54.88 -1.11 -7.58
CA PRO A 104 55.72 -2.20 -8.10
C PRO A 104 55.72 -3.50 -7.28
N LEU A 105 55.40 -3.41 -5.99
CA LEU A 105 55.33 -4.55 -5.06
C LEU A 105 54.06 -4.45 -4.22
N ASP A 106 53.23 -5.49 -4.25
CA ASP A 106 52.07 -5.58 -3.36
C ASP A 106 52.56 -5.70 -1.89
N PRO A 107 52.25 -4.72 -1.01
CA PRO A 107 52.71 -4.72 0.38
C PRO A 107 52.12 -5.85 1.22
N ASN A 108 50.96 -6.39 0.84
CA ASN A 108 50.25 -7.44 1.56
C ASN A 108 50.65 -8.84 1.08
N GLN A 109 50.74 -9.03 -0.24
CA GLN A 109 51.01 -10.35 -0.85
C GLN A 109 52.49 -10.58 -1.19
N ARG A 110 53.32 -9.53 -1.15
CA ARG A 110 54.74 -9.56 -1.57
C ARG A 110 54.93 -10.12 -2.99
N ARG A 111 54.04 -9.75 -3.90
CA ARG A 111 54.07 -10.11 -5.32
C ARG A 111 54.45 -8.90 -6.14
N ASP A 112 55.36 -9.08 -7.10
CA ASP A 112 55.71 -8.02 -8.06
C ASP A 112 54.52 -7.73 -8.99
N ILE A 113 54.29 -6.44 -9.24
CA ILE A 113 53.34 -5.94 -10.24
C ILE A 113 54.16 -5.36 -11.41
N PHE A 114 53.90 -5.90 -12.60
CA PHE A 114 54.62 -5.57 -13.83
C PHE A 114 53.76 -4.69 -14.75
N LEU A 115 54.39 -3.98 -15.70
CA LEU A 115 53.62 -3.23 -16.68
C LEU A 115 52.76 -4.19 -17.51
N GLY A 116 51.53 -3.76 -17.81
CA GLY A 116 50.50 -4.56 -18.46
C GLY A 116 49.71 -5.49 -17.55
N ASP A 117 50.15 -5.76 -16.30
CA ASP A 117 49.33 -6.49 -15.32
C ASP A 117 48.02 -5.74 -15.03
N VAL A 118 47.01 -6.45 -14.53
CA VAL A 118 45.67 -5.89 -14.31
C VAL A 118 45.28 -5.94 -12.83
N ILE A 119 44.75 -4.83 -12.32
CA ILE A 119 44.31 -4.66 -10.95
C ILE A 119 42.78 -4.63 -10.90
N PHE A 120 42.20 -5.49 -10.05
CA PHE A 120 40.78 -5.49 -9.67
C PHE A 120 40.65 -4.86 -8.30
N SER A 121 39.83 -3.81 -8.19
CA SER A 121 39.68 -3.10 -6.92
C SER A 121 38.90 -3.90 -5.88
N GLN A 122 39.56 -4.30 -4.80
CA GLN A 122 38.90 -4.81 -3.57
C GLN A 122 38.34 -3.67 -2.70
N GLY A 123 38.81 -2.44 -2.94
CA GLY A 123 38.36 -1.22 -2.29
C GLY A 123 39.08 -0.01 -2.88
N VAL A 124 38.58 1.17 -2.55
CA VAL A 124 39.06 2.45 -3.08
C VAL A 124 39.33 3.42 -1.92
N LEU A 125 40.47 4.11 -1.98
CA LEU A 125 40.88 5.13 -1.01
C LEU A 125 41.18 6.47 -1.71
N GLU A 126 40.55 7.56 -1.28
CA GLU A 126 40.94 8.90 -1.73
C GLU A 126 42.11 9.42 -0.89
N PHE A 127 43.32 9.48 -1.46
CA PHE A 127 44.54 9.77 -0.69
C PHE A 127 44.89 11.26 -0.59
N ASP A 128 44.33 12.09 -1.47
CA ASP A 128 44.60 13.53 -1.53
C ASP A 128 43.48 14.38 -0.91
N PHE A 129 42.53 13.74 -0.21
CA PHE A 129 41.43 14.38 0.48
C PHE A 129 41.51 14.11 2.00
N GLY A 130 41.64 15.17 2.79
CA GLY A 130 41.95 15.03 4.20
C GLY A 130 42.22 16.33 4.92
N ARG A 131 42.76 16.23 6.15
CA ARG A 131 43.19 17.40 6.93
C ARG A 131 44.67 17.62 6.69
N GLN A 132 45.03 18.81 6.19
CA GLN A 132 46.42 19.21 6.03
C GLN A 132 46.98 19.68 7.38
N TYR A 133 48.00 18.98 7.89
CA TYR A 133 48.77 19.39 9.06
C TYR A 133 50.18 19.81 8.66
N PRO A 134 50.94 20.50 9.53
CA PRO A 134 52.36 20.80 9.29
C PRO A 134 53.22 19.55 9.07
N SER A 135 52.82 18.40 9.62
CA SER A 135 53.49 17.11 9.49
C SER A 135 53.12 16.33 8.21
N GLY A 136 52.13 16.79 7.43
CA GLY A 136 51.64 16.12 6.23
C GLY A 136 50.11 16.15 6.10
N LEU A 137 49.61 15.64 4.97
CA LEU A 137 48.19 15.44 4.76
C LEU A 137 47.77 14.13 5.44
N GLU A 138 46.83 14.20 6.40
CA GLU A 138 46.16 13.02 6.93
C GLU A 138 44.89 12.76 6.09
N PRO A 139 44.81 11.63 5.35
CA PRO A 139 43.62 11.27 4.58
C PRO A 139 42.40 11.16 5.50
N LYS A 140 41.22 11.57 5.02
CA LYS A 140 39.98 11.37 5.76
C LYS A 140 39.60 9.89 5.71
N HIS A 141 39.93 9.12 6.74
CA HIS A 141 39.42 7.76 6.91
C HIS A 141 37.89 7.82 7.14
N THR A 142 37.12 7.15 6.30
CA THR A 142 35.67 6.95 6.46
C THR A 142 35.40 5.89 7.53
N ASP A 143 35.92 6.09 8.74
CA ASP A 143 35.61 5.23 9.88
C ASP A 143 34.21 5.60 10.41
N GLY A 144 33.20 4.82 10.01
CA GLY A 144 31.86 4.85 10.60
C GLY A 144 30.68 5.04 9.64
N GLU A 145 30.90 5.29 8.34
CA GLU A 145 29.84 5.32 7.33
C GLU A 145 29.88 4.02 6.50
N VAL A 146 28.83 3.21 6.61
CA VAL A 146 28.61 2.05 5.74
C VAL A 146 28.51 2.56 4.29
N GLY A 147 29.57 2.38 3.48
CA GLY A 147 29.48 2.46 2.01
C GLY A 147 30.55 3.28 1.25
N GLY A 148 31.42 4.04 1.92
CA GLY A 148 32.40 4.89 1.23
C GLY A 148 33.77 4.24 1.06
N GLY A 149 33.93 3.26 0.15
CA GLY A 149 35.26 2.68 -0.14
C GLY A 149 35.29 1.17 -0.45
N VAL A 150 34.20 0.43 -0.21
CA VAL A 150 34.16 -1.03 -0.37
C VAL A 150 33.07 -1.41 -1.40
N PRO A 151 33.35 -2.31 -2.38
CA PRO A 151 32.36 -2.72 -3.37
C PRO A 151 31.11 -3.34 -2.73
N ALA A 152 29.99 -3.40 -3.46
CA ALA A 152 28.78 -4.07 -2.99
C ALA A 152 29.05 -5.56 -2.65
N LEU A 153 28.26 -6.15 -1.75
CA LEU A 153 28.44 -7.55 -1.29
C LEU A 153 28.46 -8.56 -2.45
N SER A 154 27.69 -8.32 -3.52
CA SER A 154 27.66 -9.14 -4.73
C SER A 154 28.99 -9.13 -5.48
N ILE A 155 29.69 -7.99 -5.50
CA ILE A 155 31.03 -7.86 -6.11
C ILE A 155 32.06 -8.49 -5.18
N GLN A 156 31.97 -8.25 -3.86
CA GLN A 156 32.89 -8.81 -2.89
C GLN A 156 32.92 -10.34 -2.93
N SER A 157 31.76 -11.01 -3.03
CA SER A 157 31.70 -12.47 -3.10
C SER A 157 32.38 -13.03 -4.35
N ILE A 158 32.24 -12.34 -5.50
CA ILE A 158 32.91 -12.71 -6.75
C ILE A 158 34.42 -12.46 -6.65
N LEU A 159 34.85 -11.33 -6.08
CA LEU A 159 36.28 -11.06 -5.86
C LEU A 159 36.91 -12.12 -4.94
N ARG A 160 36.23 -12.53 -3.86
CA ARG A 160 36.68 -13.65 -2.99
C ARG A 160 36.73 -14.98 -3.74
N LYS A 161 35.83 -15.21 -4.69
CA LYS A 161 35.90 -16.39 -5.57
C LYS A 161 37.11 -16.32 -6.49
N LEU A 162 37.43 -15.15 -7.03
CA LEU A 162 38.60 -14.89 -7.87
C LEU A 162 39.92 -14.92 -7.09
N GLU A 163 39.91 -14.79 -5.76
CA GLU A 163 41.09 -15.05 -4.91
C GLU A 163 41.46 -16.56 -4.85
N THR A 164 40.60 -17.46 -5.33
CA THR A 164 40.91 -18.91 -5.38
C THR A 164 41.68 -19.27 -6.64
N ASP A 165 42.75 -20.07 -6.50
CA ASP A 165 43.68 -20.43 -7.59
C ASP A 165 42.97 -20.87 -8.88
N ARG A 166 41.98 -21.76 -8.75
CA ARG A 166 41.25 -22.32 -9.91
C ARG A 166 40.51 -21.25 -10.71
N HIS A 167 39.85 -20.32 -10.04
CA HIS A 167 39.04 -19.31 -10.72
C HIS A 167 39.89 -18.16 -11.25
N LEU A 168 40.98 -17.83 -10.54
CA LEU A 168 41.96 -16.86 -11.01
C LEU A 168 42.64 -17.35 -12.30
N GLN A 169 43.14 -18.60 -12.31
CA GLN A 169 43.77 -19.20 -13.48
C GLN A 169 42.82 -19.24 -14.68
N HIS A 170 41.56 -19.62 -14.44
CA HIS A 170 40.56 -19.66 -15.51
C HIS A 170 40.26 -18.27 -16.09
N LEU A 171 40.14 -17.25 -15.24
CA LEU A 171 39.96 -15.86 -15.67
C LEU A 171 41.18 -15.36 -16.47
N GLU A 172 42.41 -15.68 -16.02
CA GLU A 172 43.66 -15.35 -16.71
C GLU A 172 43.75 -16.05 -18.09
N GLU A 173 43.33 -17.31 -18.19
CA GLU A 173 43.27 -18.06 -19.45
C GLU A 173 42.27 -17.44 -20.45
N GLU A 174 41.09 -17.04 -19.99
CA GLU A 174 40.10 -16.37 -20.85
C GLU A 174 40.56 -14.97 -21.26
N ALA A 175 41.09 -14.18 -20.31
CA ALA A 175 41.64 -12.86 -20.59
C ALA A 175 42.77 -12.94 -21.64
N LYS A 176 43.62 -13.97 -21.58
CA LYS A 176 44.64 -14.24 -22.59
C LYS A 176 44.07 -14.42 -24.00
N ILE A 177 42.96 -15.14 -24.14
CA ILE A 177 42.29 -15.32 -25.44
C ILE A 177 41.83 -13.97 -26.01
N TRP A 178 41.21 -13.13 -25.17
CA TRP A 178 40.70 -11.83 -25.59
C TRP A 178 41.81 -10.82 -25.88
N LEU A 179 42.91 -10.87 -25.13
CA LEU A 179 44.10 -10.05 -25.40
C LEU A 179 44.74 -10.44 -26.74
N GLN A 180 44.87 -11.73 -27.04
CA GLN A 180 45.35 -12.20 -28.34
C GLN A 180 44.46 -11.70 -29.50
N ALA A 181 43.14 -11.68 -29.29
CA ALA A 181 42.22 -11.14 -30.28
C ALA A 181 42.45 -9.64 -30.55
N LEU A 182 42.74 -8.85 -29.50
CA LEU A 182 43.10 -7.44 -29.62
C LEU A 182 44.46 -7.23 -30.29
N GLN A 183 45.43 -8.10 -30.00
CA GLN A 183 46.78 -8.05 -30.57
C GLN A 183 46.84 -8.30 -32.09
N HIS A 184 45.73 -8.61 -32.76
CA HIS A 184 45.68 -8.50 -34.22
C HIS A 184 45.72 -7.05 -34.73
N ARG A 185 45.48 -6.07 -33.84
CA ARG A 185 45.61 -4.64 -34.13
C ARG A 185 47.02 -4.16 -33.73
N PRO A 186 47.68 -3.32 -34.55
CA PRO A 186 49.06 -2.91 -34.31
C PRO A 186 49.25 -2.10 -33.02
N ASN A 187 48.23 -1.39 -32.57
CA ASN A 187 48.34 -0.51 -31.39
C ASN A 187 48.41 -1.29 -30.07
N TYR A 188 47.96 -2.54 -30.03
CA TYR A 188 47.86 -3.34 -28.80
C TYR A 188 48.98 -4.39 -28.67
N GLN A 189 50.08 -4.23 -29.42
CA GLN A 189 51.22 -5.14 -29.32
C GLN A 189 51.88 -5.05 -27.94
N TYR A 190 52.44 -6.17 -27.49
CA TYR A 190 53.24 -6.19 -26.27
C TYR A 190 54.53 -5.36 -26.49
N PRO A 191 54.81 -4.33 -25.67
CA PRO A 191 55.96 -3.45 -25.85
C PRO A 191 57.35 -4.07 -25.65
N GLY A 192 57.44 -5.34 -25.24
CA GLY A 192 58.71 -6.00 -24.92
C GLY A 192 59.04 -5.97 -23.42
N ARG A 193 59.83 -6.95 -22.95
CA ARG A 193 60.22 -7.04 -21.52
C ARG A 193 61.22 -5.94 -21.15
N GLU A 194 62.08 -5.59 -22.10
CA GLU A 194 63.06 -4.51 -22.04
C GLU A 194 62.43 -3.13 -21.82
N SER A 195 61.15 -2.98 -22.19
CA SER A 195 60.37 -1.76 -22.03
C SER A 195 59.68 -1.66 -20.65
N ASP A 196 59.73 -2.72 -19.82
CA ASP A 196 59.31 -2.70 -18.42
C ASP A 196 60.47 -2.24 -17.53
N GLN A 197 60.61 -0.92 -17.42
CA GLN A 197 61.70 -0.28 -16.70
C GLN A 197 61.19 0.33 -15.39
N LEU A 198 61.69 -0.21 -14.27
CA LEU A 198 61.46 0.34 -12.94
C LEU A 198 62.78 0.85 -12.38
N PHE A 199 62.82 2.13 -12.02
CA PHE A 199 63.95 2.73 -11.31
C PHE A 199 63.77 2.65 -9.80
N GLN A 200 64.86 2.80 -9.04
CA GLN A 200 64.78 2.97 -7.59
C GLN A 200 63.85 4.14 -7.24
N SER A 201 63.03 4.01 -6.20
CA SER A 201 62.00 5.01 -5.87
C SER A 201 62.53 6.39 -5.47
N SER A 202 63.83 6.50 -5.18
CA SER A 202 64.54 7.75 -4.91
C SER A 202 65.26 8.35 -6.13
N TYR A 203 65.21 7.67 -7.29
CA TYR A 203 65.88 8.11 -8.50
C TYR A 203 65.19 9.36 -9.09
N LEU A 204 65.99 10.36 -9.44
CA LEU A 204 65.51 11.62 -10.03
C LEU A 204 65.79 11.61 -11.53
N HIS A 205 64.70 11.61 -12.32
CA HIS A 205 64.77 11.55 -13.79
C HIS A 205 65.13 12.92 -14.38
N ARG A 206 66.43 13.17 -14.54
CA ARG A 206 67.02 14.44 -15.01
C ARG A 206 67.84 14.24 -16.28
N HIS A 207 68.19 15.34 -16.95
CA HIS A 207 69.15 15.31 -18.06
C HIS A 207 70.51 14.78 -17.59
N SER A 208 71.02 13.75 -18.29
CA SER A 208 72.27 13.05 -17.98
C SER A 208 73.53 13.92 -18.04
N GLU A 209 73.52 15.00 -18.84
CA GLU A 209 74.62 15.96 -18.93
C GLU A 209 74.28 17.28 -18.21
N PRO A 210 74.95 17.63 -17.10
CA PRO A 210 74.73 18.91 -16.41
C PRO A 210 75.00 20.15 -17.27
N SER A 211 75.75 20.00 -18.37
CA SER A 211 76.07 21.07 -19.33
C SER A 211 74.93 21.43 -20.28
N THR A 212 73.90 20.57 -20.44
CA THR A 212 72.78 20.80 -21.37
C THR A 212 71.54 21.38 -20.70
N CYS A 213 71.47 21.39 -19.36
CA CYS A 213 70.37 21.99 -18.60
C CYS A 213 70.88 22.67 -17.31
N GLY A 214 70.76 24.00 -17.22
CA GLY A 214 71.19 24.78 -16.05
C GLY A 214 70.25 24.71 -14.83
N GLU A 215 69.12 24.02 -14.94
CA GLU A 215 68.09 23.93 -13.89
C GLU A 215 68.07 22.57 -13.17
N CYS A 216 68.55 21.51 -13.83
CA CYS A 216 68.66 20.18 -13.23
C CYS A 216 69.85 20.12 -12.27
N SER A 217 69.66 19.55 -11.08
CA SER A 217 70.71 19.32 -10.08
C SER A 217 70.51 17.98 -9.38
N ASP A 218 71.33 17.65 -8.37
CA ASP A 218 71.18 16.42 -7.56
C ASP A 218 69.90 16.42 -6.71
N GLU A 219 69.25 17.58 -6.55
CA GLU A 219 68.04 17.75 -5.74
C GLU A 219 66.86 18.33 -6.53
N ASN A 220 67.03 18.66 -7.81
CA ASN A 220 66.02 19.34 -8.63
C ASN A 220 65.95 18.80 -10.06
N VAL A 221 64.72 18.70 -10.58
CA VAL A 221 64.41 18.27 -11.95
C VAL A 221 63.65 19.40 -12.64
N CYS A 222 64.08 19.79 -13.85
CA CYS A 222 63.42 20.87 -14.59
C CYS A 222 62.10 20.40 -15.23
N ALA A 223 61.23 21.35 -15.59
CA ALA A 223 59.91 21.06 -16.16
C ALA A 223 59.96 20.31 -17.50
N ASP A 224 61.04 20.49 -18.27
CA ASP A 224 61.25 19.77 -19.54
C ASP A 224 61.67 18.32 -19.31
N ALA A 225 62.54 18.07 -18.31
CA ALA A 225 62.94 16.72 -17.94
C ALA A 225 61.75 15.86 -17.46
N LEU A 226 60.81 16.46 -16.70
CA LEU A 226 59.57 15.80 -16.26
C LEU A 226 58.66 15.33 -17.41
N LYS A 227 58.88 15.79 -18.65
CA LYS A 227 58.07 15.42 -19.83
C LYS A 227 58.84 14.60 -20.86
N THR A 228 60.13 14.34 -20.59
CA THR A 228 61.04 13.69 -21.54
C THR A 228 61.23 12.23 -21.15
N SER A 229 61.32 11.33 -22.14
CA SER A 229 61.47 9.89 -21.89
C SER A 229 62.83 9.58 -21.25
N CYS A 230 62.95 8.46 -20.51
CA CYS A 230 64.25 8.05 -19.95
C CYS A 230 65.33 7.83 -21.01
N CYS A 231 64.95 7.37 -22.20
CA CYS A 231 65.85 7.17 -23.32
C CYS A 231 66.45 8.51 -23.81
N ASP A 232 65.62 9.54 -23.91
CA ASP A 232 66.03 10.88 -24.35
C ASP A 232 66.79 11.64 -23.25
N LEU A 233 66.47 11.36 -21.97
CA LEU A 233 67.20 11.89 -20.82
C LEU A 233 68.58 11.25 -20.63
N GLY A 234 68.76 10.01 -21.12
CA GLY A 234 69.95 9.20 -20.86
C GLY A 234 70.04 8.74 -19.40
N CYS A 235 68.92 8.31 -18.82
CA CYS A 235 68.88 7.88 -17.42
C CYS A 235 69.85 6.73 -17.13
N ASP A 236 70.40 6.73 -15.91
CA ASP A 236 71.40 5.75 -15.47
C ASP A 236 70.77 4.37 -15.20
N GLU A 237 71.04 3.43 -16.11
CA GLU A 237 70.54 2.06 -16.06
C GLU A 237 71.02 1.28 -14.81
N ASP A 238 72.10 1.70 -14.14
CA ASP A 238 72.54 1.06 -12.89
C ASP A 238 71.52 1.22 -11.75
N ASN A 239 70.60 2.18 -11.86
CA ASN A 239 69.51 2.41 -10.92
C ASN A 239 68.22 1.63 -11.27
N LEU A 240 68.24 0.79 -12.30
CA LEU A 240 67.13 -0.10 -12.61
C LEU A 240 67.00 -1.22 -11.57
N VAL A 241 65.78 -1.41 -11.08
CA VAL A 241 65.44 -2.49 -10.15
C VAL A 241 65.31 -3.78 -10.94
N ARG A 242 66.28 -4.69 -10.79
CA ARG A 242 66.27 -6.00 -11.45
C ARG A 242 65.16 -6.87 -10.86
N ARG A 243 64.16 -7.18 -11.70
CA ARG A 243 63.05 -8.10 -11.39
C ARG A 243 62.90 -9.16 -12.47
N GLU A 244 62.55 -10.37 -12.07
CA GLU A 244 62.29 -11.48 -13.00
C GLU A 244 60.80 -11.75 -13.09
N ARG A 245 60.22 -11.55 -14.27
CA ARG A 245 58.87 -12.03 -14.58
C ARG A 245 58.97 -13.52 -14.87
N THR A 246 58.51 -14.38 -13.97
CA THR A 246 58.58 -15.85 -14.11
C THR A 246 57.78 -16.31 -15.35
N VAL A 247 58.48 -16.67 -16.43
CA VAL A 247 57.85 -17.17 -17.65
C VAL A 247 57.60 -18.68 -17.50
N MET A 248 56.36 -19.08 -17.26
CA MET A 248 55.98 -20.48 -17.48
C MET A 248 55.63 -20.69 -18.95
N CYS A 249 56.60 -21.13 -19.75
CA CYS A 249 56.33 -21.76 -21.04
C CYS A 249 56.05 -23.25 -20.82
N PRO A 250 54.86 -23.78 -21.13
CA PRO A 250 54.70 -25.23 -21.28
C PRO A 250 55.56 -25.67 -22.47
N GLN A 251 56.55 -26.53 -22.23
CA GLN A 251 57.32 -27.17 -23.29
C GLN A 251 56.38 -28.09 -24.09
N THR A 252 56.17 -27.81 -25.37
CA THR A 252 55.65 -28.82 -26.30
C THR A 252 56.80 -29.73 -26.77
N PRO A 253 56.57 -31.04 -27.00
CA PRO A 253 57.63 -32.00 -27.34
C PRO A 253 58.35 -31.77 -28.68
N ASP A 254 57.82 -30.91 -29.55
CA ASP A 254 58.38 -30.62 -30.88
C ASP A 254 58.96 -29.20 -30.90
N GLY A 255 60.30 -29.10 -30.90
CA GLY A 255 61.08 -27.87 -30.84
C GLY A 255 60.97 -26.97 -32.08
N SER A 256 59.78 -26.41 -32.33
CA SER A 256 59.60 -25.30 -33.28
C SER A 256 59.68 -23.96 -32.56
N GLU A 257 60.57 -23.08 -33.04
CA GLU A 257 60.66 -21.68 -32.62
C GLU A 257 59.36 -20.97 -33.01
N ARG A 258 58.58 -20.52 -32.01
CA ARG A 258 57.50 -19.55 -32.20
C ARG A 258 58.01 -18.17 -31.82
N THR A 259 57.63 -17.18 -32.63
CA THR A 259 57.67 -15.73 -32.35
C THR A 259 57.33 -15.45 -30.90
N GLU A 260 58.17 -14.65 -30.22
CA GLU A 260 58.06 -14.26 -28.81
C GLU A 260 56.65 -13.75 -28.46
N THR A 261 55.72 -14.63 -28.07
CA THR A 261 54.52 -14.21 -27.36
C THR A 261 54.97 -13.90 -25.95
N GLY A 262 55.18 -12.61 -25.68
CA GLY A 262 55.58 -12.08 -24.39
C GLY A 262 54.73 -12.63 -23.21
N PRO A 263 55.22 -12.48 -21.97
CA PRO A 263 54.55 -13.07 -20.82
C PRO A 263 53.15 -12.46 -20.59
N TRP A 264 52.20 -13.32 -20.22
CA TRP A 264 50.80 -12.94 -20.01
C TRP A 264 50.62 -12.06 -18.77
N PRO A 265 49.77 -11.03 -18.82
CA PRO A 265 49.55 -10.14 -17.68
C PRO A 265 48.91 -10.91 -16.53
N ALA A 266 49.41 -10.70 -15.32
CA ALA A 266 48.82 -11.28 -14.12
C ALA A 266 47.62 -10.43 -13.64
N ILE A 267 46.66 -11.09 -13.00
CA ILE A 267 45.53 -10.40 -12.35
C ILE A 267 45.80 -10.29 -10.85
N HIS A 268 45.70 -9.07 -10.33
CA HIS A 268 45.91 -8.74 -8.91
C HIS A 268 44.63 -8.18 -8.31
N VAL A 269 44.25 -8.64 -7.11
CA VAL A 269 43.07 -8.15 -6.39
C VAL A 269 43.53 -7.40 -5.15
N GLY A 270 43.22 -6.09 -5.07
CA GLY A 270 43.68 -5.28 -3.95
C GLY A 270 43.10 -3.87 -3.93
N ARG A 271 43.49 -3.07 -2.92
CA ARG A 271 42.98 -1.71 -2.73
C ARG A 271 43.63 -0.74 -3.72
N MET A 272 42.86 0.19 -4.27
CA MET A 272 43.36 1.23 -5.17
C MET A 272 43.28 2.61 -4.52
N GLY A 273 44.29 3.44 -4.76
CA GLY A 273 44.33 4.85 -4.37
C GLY A 273 43.80 5.75 -5.49
N PHE A 274 43.00 6.74 -5.13
CA PHE A 274 42.45 7.74 -6.04
C PHE A 274 42.87 9.15 -5.62
N GLY A 275 43.32 9.94 -6.58
CA GLY A 275 43.73 11.34 -6.36
C GLY A 275 43.18 12.27 -7.44
N ARG A 276 43.23 13.58 -7.18
CA ARG A 276 42.93 14.64 -8.16
C ARG A 276 44.14 14.98 -9.04
N ALA A 277 45.34 14.68 -8.56
CA ALA A 277 46.61 14.90 -9.27
C ALA A 277 47.35 13.58 -9.45
N ALA A 278 48.11 13.47 -10.54
CA ALA A 278 48.98 12.33 -10.80
C ALA A 278 50.05 12.21 -9.69
N MET A 279 50.28 10.98 -9.24
CA MET A 279 51.42 10.67 -8.38
C MET A 279 52.65 10.54 -9.27
N GLU A 280 53.59 11.48 -9.14
CA GLU A 280 54.84 11.52 -9.93
C GLU A 280 56.07 11.34 -9.02
N SER A 281 55.91 10.69 -7.86
CA SER A 281 57.00 10.45 -6.91
C SER A 281 57.01 9.00 -6.44
N GLY A 282 58.02 8.24 -6.88
CA GLY A 282 58.16 6.84 -6.50
C GLY A 282 58.29 6.65 -4.98
N LYS A 283 58.98 7.57 -4.29
CA LYS A 283 59.12 7.54 -2.82
C LYS A 283 57.77 7.75 -2.13
N GLN A 284 57.02 8.77 -2.51
CA GLN A 284 55.71 9.05 -1.89
C GLN A 284 54.69 7.96 -2.21
N ARG A 285 54.73 7.39 -3.43
CA ARG A 285 53.97 6.20 -3.82
C ARG A 285 54.25 5.04 -2.88
N ASP A 286 55.52 4.70 -2.65
CA ASP A 286 55.90 3.57 -1.80
C ASP A 286 55.50 3.80 -0.34
N GLU A 287 55.67 5.03 0.18
CA GLU A 287 55.22 5.42 1.53
C GLU A 287 53.69 5.29 1.68
N LEU A 288 52.93 5.73 0.66
CA LEU A 288 51.48 5.61 0.64
C LEU A 288 51.03 4.15 0.54
N ALA A 289 51.68 3.35 -0.30
CA ALA A 289 51.40 1.93 -0.44
C ALA A 289 51.63 1.16 0.87
N GLN A 290 52.74 1.42 1.57
CA GLN A 290 53.04 0.81 2.86
C GLN A 290 52.04 1.22 3.94
N ARG A 291 51.64 2.50 3.97
CA ARG A 291 50.72 3.02 4.99
C ARG A 291 49.28 2.53 4.80
N GLU A 292 48.80 2.52 3.56
CA GLU A 292 47.38 2.35 3.25
C GLU A 292 47.03 1.02 2.58
N GLY A 293 48.04 0.22 2.21
CA GLY A 293 47.88 -1.08 1.56
C GLY A 293 47.35 -0.98 0.13
N ILE A 294 47.63 0.11 -0.60
CA ILE A 294 47.22 0.28 -2.00
C ILE A 294 48.20 -0.41 -2.96
N ILE A 295 47.69 -0.90 -4.08
CA ILE A 295 48.48 -1.58 -5.13
C ILE A 295 48.43 -0.89 -6.50
N GLY A 296 47.61 0.14 -6.64
CA GLY A 296 47.50 0.95 -7.86
C GLY A 296 46.93 2.33 -7.57
N LEU A 297 47.21 3.28 -8.47
CA LEU A 297 46.90 4.70 -8.35
C LEU A 297 46.18 5.21 -9.61
N GLU A 298 45.03 5.84 -9.40
CA GLU A 298 44.11 6.28 -10.44
C GLU A 298 43.71 7.75 -10.22
N ILE A 299 43.55 8.53 -11.29
CA ILE A 299 43.20 9.96 -11.18
C ILE A 299 41.85 10.34 -11.80
N GLU A 300 41.24 9.47 -12.61
CA GLU A 300 40.15 9.88 -13.49
C GLU A 300 38.78 9.32 -13.05
N GLY A 301 38.77 8.15 -12.40
CA GLY A 301 37.54 7.39 -12.11
C GLY A 301 36.85 7.64 -10.76
N ALA A 302 37.43 8.42 -9.83
CA ALA A 302 36.98 8.49 -8.42
C ALA A 302 35.49 8.83 -8.22
N GLY A 303 34.93 9.64 -9.14
CA GLY A 303 33.53 10.10 -9.08
C GLY A 303 32.50 9.01 -9.33
N THR A 304 32.89 7.95 -10.05
CA THR A 304 32.01 6.80 -10.30
C THR A 304 31.77 5.97 -9.04
N TYR A 305 32.75 5.95 -8.14
CA TYR A 305 32.76 5.13 -6.94
C TYR A 305 32.17 5.86 -5.73
N THR A 306 32.44 7.17 -5.61
CA THR A 306 31.99 8.00 -4.47
C THR A 306 30.53 8.45 -4.55
N SER A 307 29.85 8.26 -5.68
CA SER A 307 28.48 8.74 -5.89
C SER A 307 27.39 7.74 -5.46
N SER A 308 27.77 6.51 -5.07
CA SER A 308 26.87 5.43 -4.61
C SER A 308 25.67 5.13 -5.51
N PHE A 309 25.69 5.55 -6.78
CA PHE A 309 24.55 5.39 -7.69
C PHE A 309 24.37 3.94 -8.17
N PHE A 310 25.46 3.19 -8.27
CA PHE A 310 25.48 1.79 -8.71
C PHE A 310 26.56 1.00 -7.96
N PRO A 311 26.42 -0.33 -7.84
CA PRO A 311 27.54 -1.21 -7.55
C PRO A 311 28.64 -1.04 -8.61
N SER A 312 29.85 -0.68 -8.18
CA SER A 312 30.98 -0.38 -9.07
C SER A 312 32.19 -1.27 -8.79
N LEU A 313 32.86 -1.72 -9.86
CA LEU A 313 34.15 -2.41 -9.81
C LEU A 313 35.14 -1.70 -10.74
N VAL A 314 36.37 -1.50 -10.27
CA VAL A 314 37.44 -0.89 -11.06
C VAL A 314 38.37 -1.99 -11.57
N ILE A 315 38.62 -1.98 -12.88
CA ILE A 315 39.51 -2.93 -13.57
C ILE A 315 40.50 -2.09 -14.38
N LYS A 316 41.76 -2.06 -13.94
CA LYS A 316 42.77 -1.16 -14.51
C LYS A 316 44.04 -1.90 -14.89
N GLY A 317 44.53 -1.66 -16.10
CA GLY A 317 45.82 -2.13 -16.58
C GLY A 317 46.93 -1.18 -16.12
N VAL A 318 48.07 -1.73 -15.71
CA VAL A 318 49.22 -0.94 -15.25
C VAL A 318 49.99 -0.41 -16.45
N CYS A 319 50.01 0.90 -16.65
CA CYS A 319 50.72 1.53 -17.77
C CYS A 319 52.03 2.22 -17.38
N ASP A 320 52.17 2.64 -16.12
CA ASP A 320 53.41 3.20 -15.54
C ASP A 320 53.51 2.81 -14.06
N TYR A 321 54.55 3.29 -13.37
CA TYR A 321 54.77 3.02 -11.96
C TYR A 321 54.43 4.18 -11.04
N ALA A 322 53.61 5.15 -11.46
CA ALA A 322 53.27 6.33 -10.65
C ALA A 322 54.50 7.03 -10.04
N ASP A 323 55.54 7.20 -10.85
CA ASP A 323 56.71 8.02 -10.59
C ASP A 323 56.83 9.12 -11.66
N SER A 324 57.90 9.90 -11.64
CA SER A 324 58.08 10.99 -12.61
C SER A 324 58.37 10.47 -14.03
N HIS A 325 58.40 9.16 -14.25
CA HIS A 325 58.62 8.55 -15.55
C HIS A 325 57.31 8.03 -16.15
N ARG A 326 56.76 8.79 -17.09
CA ARG A 326 55.59 8.36 -17.85
C ARG A 326 55.99 7.34 -18.91
N ASN A 327 55.30 6.21 -18.95
CA ASN A 327 55.55 5.18 -19.94
C ASN A 327 54.42 5.12 -20.98
N GLU A 328 54.46 6.04 -21.94
CA GLU A 328 53.41 6.18 -22.95
C GLU A 328 53.26 4.95 -23.85
N VAL A 329 54.35 4.19 -24.05
CA VAL A 329 54.38 3.00 -24.91
C VAL A 329 53.48 1.88 -24.38
N TRP A 330 53.27 1.82 -23.06
CA TRP A 330 52.45 0.78 -22.44
C TRP A 330 50.97 1.12 -22.36
N GLN A 331 50.55 2.35 -22.63
CA GLN A 331 49.16 2.78 -22.42
C GLN A 331 48.16 1.97 -23.25
N ASP A 332 48.45 1.75 -24.54
CA ASP A 332 47.54 0.97 -25.40
C ASP A 332 47.53 -0.51 -25.02
N TYR A 333 48.68 -1.09 -24.69
CA TYR A 333 48.75 -2.48 -24.24
C TYR A 333 48.02 -2.66 -22.91
N ALA A 334 48.22 -1.78 -21.93
CA ALA A 334 47.55 -1.82 -20.63
C ALA A 334 46.03 -1.61 -20.75
N ALA A 335 45.57 -0.74 -21.66
CA ALA A 335 44.14 -0.61 -21.96
C ALA A 335 43.57 -1.91 -22.54
N ALA A 336 44.32 -2.58 -23.42
CA ALA A 336 43.94 -3.87 -23.99
C ALA A 336 43.89 -4.99 -22.94
N THR A 337 44.85 -5.06 -22.00
CA THR A 337 44.82 -6.06 -20.93
C THR A 337 43.64 -5.85 -19.98
N ALA A 338 43.33 -4.60 -19.63
CA ALA A 338 42.15 -4.25 -18.82
C ALA A 338 40.82 -4.61 -19.51
N ALA A 339 40.70 -4.30 -20.81
CA ALA A 339 39.52 -4.63 -21.60
C ALA A 339 39.34 -6.15 -21.75
N ALA A 340 40.42 -6.89 -21.98
CA ALA A 340 40.41 -8.35 -22.06
C ALA A 340 39.97 -9.01 -20.74
N CYS A 341 40.48 -8.54 -19.61
CA CYS A 341 40.06 -9.00 -18.29
C CYS A 341 38.60 -8.63 -18.00
N THR A 342 38.15 -7.45 -18.44
CA THR A 342 36.74 -7.04 -18.33
C THR A 342 35.83 -8.00 -19.06
N LYS A 343 36.17 -8.39 -20.29
CA LYS A 343 35.37 -9.36 -21.06
C LYS A 343 35.33 -10.73 -20.38
N ALA A 344 36.47 -11.25 -19.94
CA ALA A 344 36.54 -12.51 -19.18
C ALA A 344 35.71 -12.44 -17.88
N PHE A 345 35.83 -11.34 -17.13
CA PHE A 345 35.03 -11.12 -15.93
C PHE A 345 33.53 -11.15 -16.22
N LEU A 346 33.08 -10.49 -17.29
CA LEU A 346 31.68 -10.46 -17.68
C LEU A 346 31.13 -11.81 -18.12
N GLN A 347 31.98 -12.73 -18.60
CA GLN A 347 31.58 -14.11 -18.89
C GLN A 347 31.31 -14.91 -17.61
N HIS A 348 31.96 -14.56 -16.50
CA HIS A 348 31.67 -15.11 -15.17
C HIS A 348 30.57 -14.33 -14.41
N TRP A 349 30.36 -13.07 -14.78
CA TRP A 349 29.28 -12.25 -14.26
C TRP A 349 27.94 -12.84 -14.72
N ALA A 350 27.19 -13.41 -13.78
CA ALA A 350 25.83 -13.94 -13.94
C ALA A 350 25.65 -15.20 -14.83
N THR A 351 26.22 -16.33 -14.42
CA THR A 351 25.58 -17.64 -14.71
C THR A 351 24.39 -17.95 -13.76
N ASP A 352 24.25 -17.23 -12.63
CA ASP A 352 23.10 -17.36 -11.71
C ASP A 352 22.19 -16.10 -11.61
N ALA A 353 22.68 -14.89 -11.93
CA ALA A 353 21.89 -13.66 -11.78
C ALA A 353 20.94 -13.35 -12.97
N MET A 354 21.15 -13.97 -14.14
CA MET A 354 20.26 -13.77 -15.30
C MET A 354 18.94 -14.54 -15.20
N ARG A 355 18.88 -15.64 -14.44
CA ARG A 355 17.61 -16.30 -14.10
C ARG A 355 16.80 -15.45 -13.13
N THR A 356 17.46 -14.93 -12.08
CA THR A 356 16.81 -14.14 -11.03
C THR A 356 16.36 -12.75 -11.48
N ASN A 357 17.06 -12.04 -12.39
CA ASN A 357 16.65 -10.68 -12.81
C ASN A 357 15.45 -10.63 -13.78
N VAL A 358 15.28 -11.63 -14.65
CA VAL A 358 14.07 -11.74 -15.50
C VAL A 358 12.89 -12.17 -14.64
N GLU A 359 13.10 -13.13 -13.75
CA GLU A 359 12.08 -13.60 -12.81
C GLU A 359 11.63 -12.49 -11.84
N PHE A 360 12.54 -11.68 -11.30
CA PHE A 360 12.22 -10.59 -10.36
C PHE A 360 11.49 -9.42 -11.05
N GLY A 361 11.87 -9.08 -12.29
CA GLY A 361 11.14 -8.09 -13.09
C GLY A 361 9.73 -8.55 -13.45
N GLU A 362 9.57 -9.83 -13.79
CA GLU A 362 8.25 -10.45 -14.01
C GLU A 362 7.41 -10.49 -12.73
N ILE A 363 8.01 -10.84 -11.59
CA ILE A 363 7.37 -10.82 -10.27
C ILE A 363 6.89 -9.41 -9.92
N MET A 364 7.75 -8.38 -10.05
CA MET A 364 7.35 -6.98 -9.80
C MET A 364 6.21 -6.51 -10.69
N THR A 365 6.24 -6.89 -11.97
CA THR A 365 5.16 -6.57 -12.91
C THR A 365 3.86 -7.25 -12.50
N MET A 366 3.92 -8.49 -12.02
CA MET A 366 2.76 -9.19 -11.48
C MET A 366 2.24 -8.52 -10.21
N VAL A 367 3.09 -8.14 -9.26
CA VAL A 367 2.68 -7.45 -8.03
C VAL A 367 1.99 -6.12 -8.35
N HIS A 368 2.57 -5.32 -9.23
CA HIS A 368 1.97 -4.04 -9.65
C HIS A 368 0.64 -4.24 -10.39
N SER A 369 0.56 -5.24 -11.29
CA SER A 369 -0.69 -5.62 -11.96
C SER A 369 -1.75 -6.11 -10.98
N GLY A 370 -1.36 -6.88 -9.96
CA GLY A 370 -2.24 -7.33 -8.89
C GLY A 370 -2.84 -6.15 -8.11
N GLY A 371 -2.03 -5.15 -7.76
CA GLY A 371 -2.50 -3.91 -7.12
C GLY A 371 -3.49 -3.14 -8.00
N LEU A 372 -3.18 -2.99 -9.29
CA LEU A 372 -4.09 -2.31 -10.24
C LEU A 372 -5.42 -3.08 -10.43
N LEU A 373 -5.39 -4.41 -10.40
CA LEU A 373 -6.60 -5.24 -10.44
C LEU A 373 -7.44 -5.08 -9.17
N GLN A 374 -6.82 -4.93 -8.00
CA GLN A 374 -7.54 -4.59 -6.76
C GLN A 374 -8.18 -3.21 -6.84
N ASP A 375 -7.46 -2.21 -7.33
CA ASP A 375 -7.99 -0.84 -7.50
C ASP A 375 -9.18 -0.79 -8.48
N GLN A 376 -9.23 -1.74 -9.44
CA GLN A 376 -10.35 -1.94 -10.36
C GLN A 376 -11.51 -2.77 -9.78
N GLY A 377 -11.41 -3.23 -8.54
CA GLY A 377 -12.43 -4.07 -7.91
C GLY A 377 -12.49 -5.49 -8.45
N LYS A 378 -11.36 -6.06 -8.93
CA LYS A 378 -11.26 -7.44 -9.46
C LYS A 378 -10.44 -8.36 -8.55
N PRO A 379 -10.94 -8.68 -7.34
CA PRO A 379 -10.16 -9.41 -6.35
C PRO A 379 -9.81 -10.85 -6.76
N ALA A 380 -10.65 -11.52 -7.56
CA ALA A 380 -10.36 -12.86 -8.08
C ALA A 380 -9.15 -12.87 -9.02
N ALA A 381 -9.11 -11.92 -9.95
CA ALA A 381 -7.99 -11.75 -10.87
C ALA A 381 -6.72 -11.32 -10.12
N ALA A 382 -6.83 -10.40 -9.16
CA ALA A 382 -5.71 -9.97 -8.34
C ALA A 382 -5.12 -11.13 -7.53
N ALA A 383 -5.96 -11.93 -6.85
CA ALA A 383 -5.52 -13.11 -6.10
C ALA A 383 -4.76 -14.10 -7.00
N ALA A 384 -5.26 -14.37 -8.20
CA ALA A 384 -4.58 -15.26 -9.15
C ALA A 384 -3.21 -14.74 -9.59
N VAL A 385 -3.06 -13.42 -9.77
CA VAL A 385 -1.78 -12.80 -10.13
C VAL A 385 -0.79 -12.81 -8.97
N PHE A 386 -1.23 -12.42 -7.76
CA PHE A 386 -0.36 -12.46 -6.59
C PHE A 386 0.05 -13.89 -6.20
N GLN A 387 -0.84 -14.86 -6.35
CA GLN A 387 -0.53 -16.27 -6.08
C GLN A 387 0.54 -16.80 -7.05
N LYS A 388 0.42 -16.48 -8.35
CA LYS A 388 1.47 -16.78 -9.34
C LYS A 388 2.79 -16.07 -9.05
N ALA A 389 2.74 -14.82 -8.58
CA ALA A 389 3.94 -14.09 -8.18
C ALA A 389 4.63 -14.80 -6.99
N LEU A 390 3.86 -15.26 -6.00
CA LEU A 390 4.38 -15.97 -4.84
C LEU A 390 4.94 -17.35 -5.19
N GLU A 391 4.27 -18.11 -6.07
CA GLU A 391 4.77 -19.38 -6.61
C GLU A 391 6.13 -19.19 -7.29
N ARG A 392 6.27 -18.16 -8.14
CA ARG A 392 7.54 -17.83 -8.78
C ARG A 392 8.62 -17.38 -7.80
N MET A 393 8.27 -16.66 -6.75
CA MET A 393 9.23 -16.30 -5.68
C MET A 393 9.77 -17.54 -4.96
N GLN A 394 8.89 -18.53 -4.71
CA GLN A 394 9.27 -19.80 -4.08
C GLN A 394 10.16 -20.64 -5.01
N GLU A 395 9.83 -20.74 -6.29
CA GLU A 395 10.63 -21.45 -7.30
C GLU A 395 12.03 -20.83 -7.48
N SER A 396 12.12 -19.49 -7.43
CA SER A 396 13.37 -18.74 -7.56
C SER A 396 14.17 -18.59 -6.26
N GLN A 397 13.68 -19.14 -5.14
CA GLN A 397 14.26 -19.00 -3.80
C GLN A 397 14.44 -17.54 -3.33
N THR A 398 13.67 -16.59 -3.87
CA THR A 398 13.74 -15.14 -3.57
C THR A 398 12.86 -14.75 -2.36
N THR A 399 12.97 -15.51 -1.27
CA THR A 399 12.19 -15.31 -0.04
C THR A 399 12.87 -14.33 0.93
N GLY A 400 12.10 -13.61 1.74
CA GLY A 400 12.53 -12.55 2.66
C GLY A 400 12.61 -11.14 2.03
N SER A 401 12.11 -10.92 0.82
CA SER A 401 12.21 -9.63 0.13
C SER A 401 11.04 -8.67 0.48
N PRO A 402 11.22 -7.34 0.36
CA PRO A 402 10.12 -6.37 0.49
C PRO A 402 8.96 -6.66 -0.48
N ILE A 403 9.25 -7.22 -1.65
CA ILE A 403 8.24 -7.51 -2.67
C ILE A 403 7.42 -8.74 -2.29
N GLU A 404 8.02 -9.73 -1.64
CA GLU A 404 7.28 -10.85 -1.07
C GLU A 404 6.28 -10.35 -0.01
N THR A 405 6.67 -9.33 0.77
CA THR A 405 5.78 -8.67 1.73
C THR A 405 4.58 -8.03 1.04
N ASP A 406 4.83 -7.26 -0.02
CA ASP A 406 3.77 -6.61 -0.81
C ASP A 406 2.87 -7.64 -1.51
N THR A 407 3.45 -8.73 -1.99
CA THR A 407 2.71 -9.84 -2.63
C THR A 407 1.81 -10.56 -1.63
N ILE A 408 2.33 -10.91 -0.44
CA ILE A 408 1.56 -11.57 0.61
C ILE A 408 0.46 -10.64 1.12
N THR A 409 0.76 -9.35 1.30
CA THR A 409 -0.23 -8.35 1.72
C THR A 409 -1.33 -8.19 0.67
N GLY A 410 -0.96 -8.04 -0.60
CA GLY A 410 -1.90 -7.94 -1.72
C GLY A 410 -2.75 -9.20 -1.88
N LEU A 411 -2.14 -10.39 -1.85
CA LEU A 411 -2.84 -11.67 -1.92
C LEU A 411 -3.85 -11.83 -0.77
N THR A 412 -3.44 -11.47 0.44
CA THR A 412 -4.29 -11.49 1.62
C THR A 412 -5.48 -10.56 1.44
N GLN A 413 -5.27 -9.33 1.00
CA GLN A 413 -6.35 -8.37 0.75
C GLN A 413 -7.33 -8.88 -0.32
N ALA A 414 -6.81 -9.51 -1.38
CA ALA A 414 -7.62 -10.10 -2.44
C ALA A 414 -8.45 -11.29 -1.92
N TRP A 415 -7.85 -12.18 -1.11
CA TRP A 415 -8.57 -13.30 -0.51
C TRP A 415 -9.60 -12.86 0.54
N VAL A 416 -9.31 -11.82 1.33
CA VAL A 416 -10.30 -11.22 2.23
C VAL A 416 -11.49 -10.69 1.44
N ALA A 417 -11.26 -10.00 0.31
CA ALA A 417 -12.34 -9.55 -0.57
C ALA A 417 -13.15 -10.70 -1.19
N LEU A 418 -12.57 -11.89 -1.30
CA LEU A 418 -13.25 -13.12 -1.77
C LEU A 418 -13.81 -13.99 -0.64
N ASN A 419 -13.76 -13.53 0.62
CA ASN A 419 -14.11 -14.31 1.83
C ASN A 419 -13.30 -15.63 1.99
N ARG A 420 -12.10 -15.71 1.41
CA ARG A 420 -11.19 -16.89 1.48
C ARG A 420 -10.18 -16.76 2.62
N HIS A 421 -10.64 -16.48 3.83
CA HIS A 421 -9.77 -16.20 4.98
C HIS A 421 -8.90 -17.40 5.41
N ALA A 422 -9.44 -18.62 5.37
CA ALA A 422 -8.71 -19.83 5.78
C ALA A 422 -7.43 -20.09 4.97
N GLU A 423 -7.39 -19.61 3.72
CA GLU A 423 -6.23 -19.73 2.84
C GLU A 423 -5.18 -18.65 3.11
N ALA A 424 -5.62 -17.46 3.52
CA ALA A 424 -4.78 -16.32 3.84
C ALA A 424 -4.01 -16.48 5.16
N GLU A 425 -4.66 -17.05 6.18
CA GLU A 425 -4.10 -17.19 7.53
C GLU A 425 -2.70 -17.83 7.59
N PRO A 426 -2.46 -19.04 7.02
CA PRO A 426 -1.17 -19.69 7.14
C PRO A 426 -0.03 -18.86 6.52
N LEU A 427 -0.30 -18.17 5.40
CA LEU A 427 0.70 -17.33 4.73
C LEU A 427 1.07 -16.11 5.57
N LEU A 428 0.09 -15.39 6.12
CA LEU A 428 0.36 -14.23 6.98
C LEU A 428 1.08 -14.62 8.28
N VAL A 429 0.68 -15.73 8.91
CA VAL A 429 1.34 -16.21 10.13
C VAL A 429 2.79 -16.60 9.83
N GLN A 430 3.05 -17.29 8.72
CA GLN A 430 4.40 -17.62 8.28
C GLN A 430 5.22 -16.37 7.99
N PHE A 431 4.63 -15.40 7.30
CA PHE A 431 5.24 -14.13 6.95
C PHE A 431 5.70 -13.36 8.21
N VAL A 432 4.80 -13.14 9.17
CA VAL A 432 5.11 -12.45 10.44
C VAL A 432 6.21 -13.19 11.21
N LYS A 433 6.14 -14.54 11.31
CA LYS A 433 7.19 -15.35 11.97
C LYS A 433 8.56 -15.19 11.30
N SER A 434 8.60 -15.16 9.97
CA SER A 434 9.85 -14.98 9.22
C SER A 434 10.45 -13.60 9.48
N TYR A 435 9.61 -12.56 9.39
CA TYR A 435 10.04 -11.17 9.59
C TYR A 435 10.62 -10.93 10.97
N ILE A 436 9.96 -11.43 12.01
CA ILE A 436 10.47 -11.35 13.39
C ILE A 436 11.83 -12.02 13.52
N ARG A 437 12.03 -13.19 12.89
CA ARG A 437 13.31 -13.91 12.94
C ARG A 437 14.44 -13.18 12.20
N GLN A 438 14.13 -12.52 11.09
CA GLN A 438 15.13 -11.90 10.21
C GLN A 438 15.51 -10.48 10.66
N VAL A 439 14.52 -9.68 11.07
CA VAL A 439 14.68 -8.24 11.32
C VAL A 439 14.64 -7.89 12.81
N GLY A 440 14.01 -8.73 13.65
CA GLY A 440 13.84 -8.46 15.08
C GLY A 440 12.78 -7.38 15.37
N ASP A 441 12.86 -6.74 16.54
CA ASP A 441 11.88 -5.74 17.02
C ASP A 441 12.08 -4.35 16.36
N GLN A 442 11.87 -4.27 15.04
CA GLN A 442 11.92 -3.02 14.25
C GLN A 442 10.55 -2.59 13.70
N GLU A 443 10.47 -1.39 13.12
CA GLU A 443 9.24 -0.79 12.58
C GLU A 443 8.55 -1.67 11.52
N SER A 444 9.33 -2.34 10.67
CA SER A 444 8.79 -3.25 9.65
C SER A 444 8.11 -4.48 10.25
N THR A 445 8.58 -4.97 11.40
CA THR A 445 7.94 -6.03 12.18
C THR A 445 6.62 -5.56 12.79
N VAL A 446 6.53 -4.29 13.21
CA VAL A 446 5.27 -3.69 13.69
C VAL A 446 4.22 -3.67 12.58
N ALA A 447 4.61 -3.28 11.35
CA ALA A 447 3.71 -3.26 10.20
C ALA A 447 3.18 -4.67 9.87
N ALA A 448 4.04 -5.69 9.87
CA ALA A 448 3.65 -7.07 9.63
C ALA A 448 2.65 -7.60 10.69
N MET A 449 2.92 -7.37 11.98
CA MET A 449 2.01 -7.77 13.06
C MET A 449 0.67 -7.04 13.01
N ARG A 450 0.68 -5.75 12.64
CA ARG A 450 -0.54 -4.97 12.46
C ARG A 450 -1.40 -5.53 11.33
N ASN A 451 -0.82 -5.85 10.18
CA ASN A 451 -1.55 -6.40 9.04
C ASN A 451 -2.21 -7.77 9.40
N LEU A 452 -1.51 -8.63 10.15
CA LEU A 452 -2.07 -9.89 10.64
C LEU A 452 -3.20 -9.66 11.67
N ALA A 453 -3.06 -8.67 12.57
CA ALA A 453 -4.10 -8.32 13.51
C ALA A 453 -5.36 -7.79 12.81
N GLU A 454 -5.19 -6.93 11.81
CA GLU A 454 -6.28 -6.40 10.98
C GLU A 454 -6.99 -7.53 10.21
N PHE A 455 -6.23 -8.46 9.63
CA PHE A 455 -6.78 -9.65 8.98
C PHE A 455 -7.67 -10.46 9.94
N TYR A 456 -7.17 -10.75 11.15
CA TYR A 456 -7.95 -11.48 12.14
C TYR A 456 -9.21 -10.74 12.57
N GLU A 457 -9.14 -9.42 12.74
CA GLU A 457 -10.31 -8.61 13.08
C GLU A 457 -11.36 -8.59 11.96
N LYS A 458 -10.93 -8.48 10.69
CA LYS A 458 -11.84 -8.59 9.53
C LYS A 458 -12.47 -9.98 9.39
N TRP A 459 -11.84 -11.00 9.96
CA TRP A 459 -12.35 -12.37 10.03
C TRP A 459 -13.07 -12.68 11.36
N ASP A 460 -13.42 -11.66 12.16
CA ASP A 460 -14.08 -11.77 13.46
C ASP A 460 -13.31 -12.58 14.54
N MET A 461 -12.01 -12.76 14.37
CA MET A 461 -11.11 -13.47 15.29
C MET A 461 -10.43 -12.51 16.29
N CYS A 462 -11.25 -11.74 17.03
CA CYS A 462 -10.75 -10.65 17.87
C CYS A 462 -9.80 -11.10 18.99
N LEU A 463 -10.01 -12.29 19.58
CA LEU A 463 -9.11 -12.86 20.59
C LEU A 463 -7.74 -13.25 20.00
N ALA A 464 -7.69 -13.68 18.73
CA ALA A 464 -6.43 -13.96 18.05
C ALA A 464 -5.64 -12.67 17.73
N ALA A 465 -6.34 -11.58 17.41
CA ALA A 465 -5.73 -10.27 17.15
C ALA A 465 -5.22 -9.55 18.40
N GLN A 466 -5.82 -9.79 19.57
CA GLN A 466 -5.48 -9.09 20.82
C GLN A 466 -3.99 -9.11 21.21
N PRO A 467 -3.29 -10.26 21.24
CA PRO A 467 -1.87 -10.27 21.60
C PRO A 467 -1.02 -9.45 20.62
N LEU A 468 -1.35 -9.49 19.33
CA LEU A 468 -0.68 -8.70 18.29
C LEU A 468 -0.92 -7.21 18.50
N ARG A 469 -2.18 -6.78 18.70
CA ARG A 469 -2.53 -5.37 19.00
C ARG A 469 -1.81 -4.87 20.24
N THR A 470 -1.73 -5.70 21.29
CA THR A 470 -1.05 -5.36 22.54
C THR A 470 0.45 -5.15 22.31
N LYS A 471 1.13 -6.07 21.61
CA LYS A 471 2.56 -5.96 21.31
C LYS A 471 2.85 -4.76 20.41
N VAL A 472 2.07 -4.55 19.34
CA VAL A 472 2.17 -3.40 18.42
C VAL A 472 2.04 -2.07 19.17
N ALA A 473 1.02 -1.94 20.04
CA ALA A 473 0.81 -0.73 20.82
C ALA A 473 1.95 -0.45 21.82
N GLN A 474 2.53 -1.50 22.43
CA GLN A 474 3.69 -1.37 23.31
C GLN A 474 4.97 -0.98 22.55
N MET A 475 5.21 -1.56 21.38
CA MET A 475 6.40 -1.27 20.57
C MET A 475 6.38 0.16 20.04
N ASN A 476 5.26 0.60 19.45
CA ASN A 476 5.14 1.98 18.96
C ASN A 476 5.28 2.99 20.10
N GLN A 477 4.71 2.72 21.26
CA GLN A 477 4.85 3.59 22.43
C GLN A 477 6.30 3.69 22.92
N ARG A 478 7.08 2.59 22.88
CA ARG A 478 8.49 2.56 23.28
C ARG A 478 9.41 3.21 22.26
N GLN A 479 9.18 2.98 20.97
CA GLN A 479 10.04 3.44 19.88
C GLN A 479 9.80 4.90 19.50
N LEU A 480 8.53 5.33 19.44
CA LEU A 480 8.13 6.63 18.89
C LEU A 480 7.63 7.61 19.97
N GLY A 481 7.43 7.14 21.20
CA GLY A 481 6.89 7.94 22.30
C GLY A 481 5.37 8.07 22.28
N ARG A 482 4.80 8.38 23.47
CA ARG A 482 3.34 8.39 23.72
C ARG A 482 2.54 9.37 22.86
N GLY A 483 3.12 10.51 22.47
CA GLY A 483 2.43 11.55 21.72
C GLY A 483 2.51 11.42 20.20
N SER A 484 3.21 10.41 19.67
CA SER A 484 3.31 10.23 18.22
C SER A 484 1.99 9.69 17.64
N VAL A 485 1.65 10.11 16.42
CA VAL A 485 0.43 9.67 15.73
C VAL A 485 0.36 8.16 15.54
N PRO A 486 1.41 7.45 15.10
CA PRO A 486 1.37 5.99 14.99
C PRO A 486 1.12 5.29 16.34
N ALA A 487 1.66 5.81 17.45
CA ALA A 487 1.43 5.26 18.78
C ALA A 487 -0.02 5.49 19.25
N CYS A 488 -0.57 6.68 19.03
CA CYS A 488 -1.97 6.97 19.35
C CYS A 488 -2.92 6.06 18.56
N LEU A 489 -2.74 5.95 17.24
CA LEU A 489 -3.57 5.09 16.38
C LEU A 489 -3.48 3.61 16.80
N SER A 490 -2.30 3.10 17.17
CA SER A 490 -2.18 1.73 17.65
C SER A 490 -2.87 1.47 18.99
N GLN A 491 -2.99 2.49 19.86
CA GLN A 491 -3.79 2.39 21.08
C GLN A 491 -5.29 2.40 20.76
N PHE A 492 -5.75 3.24 19.83
CA PHE A 492 -7.13 3.22 19.36
C PHE A 492 -7.53 1.85 18.79
N GLU A 493 -6.67 1.25 17.96
CA GLU A 493 -6.86 -0.09 17.42
C GLU A 493 -6.95 -1.17 18.50
N LEU A 494 -6.12 -1.09 19.56
CA LEU A 494 -6.23 -1.97 20.72
C LEU A 494 -7.54 -1.76 21.48
N GLY A 495 -7.96 -0.50 21.68
CA GLY A 495 -9.23 -0.17 22.32
C GLY A 495 -10.42 -0.74 21.54
N LEU A 496 -10.41 -0.58 20.22
CA LEU A 496 -11.42 -1.13 19.32
C LEU A 496 -11.48 -2.67 19.40
N ASN A 497 -10.33 -3.34 19.37
CA ASN A 497 -10.26 -4.79 19.55
C ASN A 497 -10.89 -5.25 20.88
N LEU A 498 -10.59 -4.54 21.98
CA LEU A 498 -11.17 -4.83 23.30
C LEU A 498 -12.69 -4.61 23.32
N ILE A 499 -13.20 -3.60 22.62
CA ILE A 499 -14.66 -3.39 22.48
C ILE A 499 -15.33 -4.54 21.76
N GLN A 500 -14.74 -5.03 20.66
CA GLN A 500 -15.28 -6.17 19.93
C GLN A 500 -15.31 -7.47 20.75
N GLN A 501 -14.53 -7.54 21.84
CA GLN A 501 -14.57 -8.62 22.83
C GLN A 501 -15.58 -8.38 23.98
N GLY A 502 -16.28 -7.25 24.00
CA GLY A 502 -17.15 -6.83 25.10
C GLY A 502 -16.40 -6.27 26.32
N ARG A 503 -15.08 -6.05 26.24
CA ARG A 503 -14.23 -5.56 27.34
C ARG A 503 -14.14 -4.03 27.37
N HIS A 504 -15.32 -3.41 27.44
CA HIS A 504 -15.48 -1.95 27.34
C HIS A 504 -14.71 -1.14 28.40
N ALA A 505 -14.66 -1.64 29.65
CA ALA A 505 -13.97 -0.95 30.73
C ALA A 505 -12.45 -0.86 30.50
N GLU A 506 -11.88 -1.90 29.88
CA GLU A 506 -10.45 -1.98 29.55
C GLU A 506 -10.10 -1.19 28.29
N ALA A 507 -11.05 -1.05 27.37
CA ALA A 507 -10.88 -0.23 26.16
C ALA A 507 -10.84 1.28 26.46
N ARG A 508 -11.54 1.73 27.51
CA ARG A 508 -11.76 3.16 27.80
C ARG A 508 -10.46 3.98 27.88
N PRO A 509 -9.40 3.57 28.60
CA PRO A 509 -8.15 4.33 28.64
C PRO A 509 -7.50 4.48 27.25
N SER A 510 -7.54 3.43 26.43
CA SER A 510 -6.94 3.42 25.09
C SER A 510 -7.67 4.29 24.08
N LEU A 511 -8.96 4.56 24.29
CA LEU A 511 -9.76 5.44 23.43
C LEU A 511 -9.73 6.90 23.88
N TYR A 512 -9.99 7.17 25.16
CA TYR A 512 -10.26 8.55 25.61
C TYR A 512 -9.01 9.34 25.99
N THR A 513 -7.99 8.68 26.55
CA THR A 513 -6.73 9.37 26.93
C THR A 513 -6.00 9.92 25.70
N ASN A 514 -6.23 9.34 24.53
CA ASN A 514 -5.57 9.73 23.28
C ASN A 514 -6.31 10.84 22.52
N LEU A 515 -7.57 11.16 22.88
CA LEU A 515 -8.30 12.30 22.31
C LEU A 515 -7.69 13.65 22.72
N GLU A 516 -6.84 13.67 23.75
CA GLU A 516 -6.12 14.87 24.22
C GLU A 516 -4.91 15.25 23.35
N TYR A 517 -4.50 14.40 22.40
CA TYR A 517 -3.42 14.69 21.45
C TYR A 517 -4.04 15.14 20.11
N PRO A 518 -4.16 16.46 19.85
CA PRO A 518 -4.69 16.93 18.58
C PRO A 518 -3.76 16.50 17.44
N LEU A 519 -4.29 15.78 16.46
CA LEU A 519 -3.55 15.37 15.27
C LEU A 519 -3.27 16.63 14.42
N GLU A 520 -1.99 16.99 14.27
CA GLU A 520 -1.55 18.15 13.48
C GLU A 520 -1.24 17.77 12.03
N ALA A 521 -1.25 18.75 11.12
CA ALA A 521 -1.05 18.50 9.69
C ALA A 521 0.34 17.94 9.34
N GLU A 522 1.35 18.22 10.17
CA GLU A 522 2.73 17.75 10.03
C GLU A 522 2.87 16.27 10.38
N ASP A 523 2.08 15.75 11.33
CA ASP A 523 2.15 14.36 11.79
C ASP A 523 1.51 13.34 10.83
N VAL A 524 0.79 13.83 9.81
CA VAL A 524 0.00 13.02 8.88
C VAL A 524 0.52 13.13 7.45
N SER A 525 1.84 13.34 7.32
CA SER A 525 2.57 13.35 6.05
C SER A 525 2.49 12.01 5.28
N HIS A 526 2.09 10.92 5.93
CA HIS A 526 1.93 9.60 5.35
C HIS A 526 0.47 9.22 5.12
N LYS A 527 0.11 8.92 3.87
CA LYS A 527 -1.20 8.38 3.43
C LYS A 527 -1.77 7.33 4.38
N GLY A 528 -0.93 6.39 4.83
CA GLY A 528 -1.35 5.27 5.68
C GLY A 528 -1.89 5.66 7.06
N ASN A 529 -1.53 6.82 7.62
CA ASN A 529 -2.11 7.27 8.89
C ASN A 529 -3.55 7.76 8.71
N LEU A 530 -3.85 8.47 7.61
CA LEU A 530 -5.22 8.88 7.29
C LEU A 530 -6.11 7.66 7.04
N ASP A 531 -5.63 6.69 6.27
CA ASP A 531 -6.38 5.46 6.00
C ASP A 531 -6.75 4.74 7.31
N ARG A 532 -5.80 4.66 8.25
CA ARG A 532 -6.05 4.09 9.58
C ARG A 532 -7.07 4.88 10.39
N MET A 533 -7.00 6.21 10.40
CA MET A 533 -8.01 7.04 11.09
C MET A 533 -9.42 6.78 10.56
N VAL A 534 -9.57 6.71 9.24
CA VAL A 534 -10.86 6.46 8.59
C VAL A 534 -11.38 5.06 8.92
N ASP A 535 -10.52 4.03 8.89
CA ASP A 535 -10.90 2.66 9.26
C ASP A 535 -11.36 2.56 10.72
N ILE A 536 -10.58 3.12 11.65
CA ILE A 536 -10.92 3.10 13.08
C ILE A 536 -12.24 3.85 13.31
N ALA A 537 -12.45 5.00 12.66
CA ALA A 537 -13.68 5.77 12.82
C ALA A 537 -14.91 5.00 12.33
N GLY A 538 -14.82 4.34 11.17
CA GLY A 538 -15.89 3.50 10.63
C GLY A 538 -16.23 2.33 11.58
N ARG A 539 -15.21 1.61 12.06
CA ARG A 539 -15.41 0.47 12.96
C ARG A 539 -15.91 0.89 14.35
N LEU A 540 -15.47 2.04 14.87
CA LEU A 540 -16.05 2.60 16.09
C LEU A 540 -17.51 3.02 15.88
N ALA A 541 -17.88 3.49 14.69
CA ALA A 541 -19.27 3.79 14.35
C ALA A 541 -20.12 2.52 14.36
N ASP A 542 -19.61 1.42 13.78
CA ASP A 542 -20.27 0.10 13.81
C ASP A 542 -20.45 -0.44 15.23
N CYS A 543 -19.42 -0.33 16.09
CA CYS A 543 -19.53 -0.65 17.52
C CYS A 543 -20.42 0.34 18.29
N GLY A 544 -20.53 1.57 17.80
CA GLY A 544 -21.37 2.63 18.33
C GLY A 544 -22.86 2.32 18.22
N ILE A 545 -23.24 1.40 17.32
CA ILE A 545 -24.59 0.84 17.25
C ILE A 545 -24.95 0.18 18.59
N ASP A 546 -24.02 -0.54 19.22
CA ASP A 546 -24.26 -1.27 20.46
C ASP A 546 -24.07 -0.39 21.71
N ARG A 547 -23.12 0.56 21.66
CA ARG A 547 -22.90 1.56 22.72
C ARG A 547 -22.61 2.92 22.13
N CYS A 548 -23.56 3.83 22.25
CA CYS A 548 -23.48 5.15 21.62
C CYS A 548 -22.34 6.02 22.14
N GLU A 549 -21.72 5.68 23.29
CA GLU A 549 -20.51 6.36 23.80
C GLU A 549 -19.37 6.39 22.76
N TYR A 550 -19.26 5.37 21.89
CA TYR A 550 -18.20 5.32 20.87
C TYR A 550 -18.47 6.22 19.66
N LEU A 551 -19.72 6.60 19.42
CA LEU A 551 -20.07 7.46 18.28
C LEU A 551 -19.42 8.84 18.39
N HIS A 552 -19.20 9.35 19.59
CA HIS A 552 -18.51 10.63 19.78
C HIS A 552 -17.01 10.54 19.44
N VAL A 553 -16.37 9.42 19.79
CA VAL A 553 -14.98 9.15 19.41
C VAL A 553 -14.85 8.96 17.90
N ALA A 554 -15.80 8.24 17.29
CA ALA A 554 -15.89 8.07 15.85
C ALA A 554 -16.09 9.41 15.12
N GLU A 555 -16.99 10.27 15.62
CA GLU A 555 -17.25 11.61 15.07
C GLU A 555 -16.01 12.48 15.13
N HIS A 556 -15.34 12.54 16.28
CA HIS A 556 -14.11 13.32 16.45
C HIS A 556 -13.05 12.90 15.41
N MET A 557 -12.78 11.60 15.31
CA MET A 557 -11.75 11.08 14.42
C MET A 557 -12.11 11.20 12.94
N ALA A 558 -13.37 10.98 12.57
CA ALA A 558 -13.84 11.16 11.19
C ALA A 558 -13.76 12.64 10.76
N ARG A 559 -14.12 13.57 11.65
CA ARG A 559 -14.00 15.02 11.40
C ARG A 559 -12.55 15.44 11.23
N ASP A 560 -11.64 14.92 12.05
CA ASP A 560 -10.21 15.18 11.90
C ASP A 560 -9.66 14.62 10.59
N ALA A 561 -10.04 13.40 10.21
CA ALA A 561 -9.65 12.80 8.93
C ALA A 561 -10.09 13.68 7.74
N VAL A 562 -11.35 14.14 7.74
CA VAL A 562 -11.87 15.05 6.71
C VAL A 562 -11.13 16.39 6.72
N ARG A 563 -10.89 16.99 7.88
CA ARG A 563 -10.13 18.25 8.03
C ARG A 563 -8.72 18.13 7.41
N LEU A 564 -8.04 17.03 7.66
CA LEU A 564 -6.66 16.79 7.21
C LEU A 564 -6.56 16.41 5.72
N VAL A 565 -7.56 15.72 5.17
CA VAL A 565 -7.56 15.27 3.77
C VAL A 565 -8.15 16.31 2.80
N ARG A 566 -9.02 17.22 3.27
CA ARG A 566 -9.65 18.27 2.45
C ARG A 566 -8.64 19.09 1.61
N PRO A 567 -7.49 19.57 2.12
CA PRO A 567 -6.51 20.27 1.28
C PRO A 567 -5.72 19.36 0.32
N ARG A 568 -5.88 18.03 0.40
CA ARG A 568 -5.11 17.02 -0.34
C ARG A 568 -5.97 16.16 -1.27
N ILE A 569 -7.23 16.54 -1.53
CA ILE A 569 -8.18 15.77 -2.35
C ILE A 569 -7.62 15.42 -3.73
N GLU A 570 -6.90 16.34 -4.38
CA GLU A 570 -6.30 16.08 -5.69
C GLU A 570 -5.19 15.02 -5.63
N THR A 571 -4.39 15.03 -4.56
CA THR A 571 -3.26 14.10 -4.37
C THR A 571 -3.67 12.75 -3.77
N LEU A 572 -4.75 12.70 -2.98
CA LEU A 572 -5.21 11.53 -2.22
C LEU A 572 -6.73 11.28 -2.39
N PRO A 573 -7.23 11.08 -3.63
CA PRO A 573 -8.66 11.04 -3.89
C PRO A 573 -9.38 9.84 -3.24
N TYR A 574 -8.76 8.66 -3.18
CA TYR A 574 -9.34 7.48 -2.52
C TYR A 574 -9.50 7.66 -1.01
N VAL A 575 -8.49 8.24 -0.35
CA VAL A 575 -8.53 8.49 1.10
C VAL A 575 -9.58 9.54 1.41
N ALA A 576 -9.65 10.61 0.60
CA ALA A 576 -10.66 11.65 0.73
C ALA A 576 -12.07 11.06 0.62
N LEU A 577 -12.34 10.29 -0.45
CA LEU A 577 -13.61 9.61 -0.65
C LEU A 577 -14.02 8.79 0.58
N SER A 578 -13.10 7.98 1.09
CA SER A 578 -13.37 7.14 2.26
C SER A 578 -13.65 7.97 3.53
N ALA A 579 -12.89 9.05 3.76
CA ALA A 579 -13.07 9.93 4.91
C ALA A 579 -14.44 10.61 4.92
N PHE A 580 -14.85 11.20 3.79
CA PHE A 580 -16.16 11.83 3.66
C PHE A 580 -17.30 10.82 3.80
N ARG A 581 -17.18 9.66 3.16
CA ARG A 581 -18.17 8.56 3.29
C ARG A 581 -18.32 8.10 4.74
N THR A 582 -17.21 7.92 5.46
CA THR A 582 -17.23 7.50 6.87
C THR A 582 -17.83 8.58 7.77
N LEU A 583 -17.51 9.86 7.55
CA LEU A 583 -18.14 10.95 8.31
C LEU A 583 -19.65 11.02 8.05
N GLY A 584 -20.09 10.84 6.81
CA GLY A 584 -21.51 10.74 6.47
C GLY A 584 -22.21 9.58 7.19
N PHE A 585 -21.55 8.43 7.30
CA PHE A 585 -22.07 7.29 8.06
C PHE A 585 -22.19 7.59 9.56
N VAL A 586 -21.17 8.21 10.16
CA VAL A 586 -21.20 8.61 11.57
C VAL A 586 -22.31 9.62 11.85
N TYR A 587 -22.46 10.65 10.99
CA TYR A 587 -23.53 11.64 11.15
C TYR A 587 -24.92 11.03 11.01
N ARG A 588 -25.12 10.08 10.09
CA ARG A 588 -26.37 9.32 9.99
C ARG A 588 -26.70 8.60 11.31
N LEU A 589 -25.73 7.90 11.91
CA LEU A 589 -25.94 7.20 13.19
C LEU A 589 -26.18 8.14 14.37
N LEU A 590 -25.66 9.38 14.31
CA LEU A 590 -25.92 10.43 15.30
C LEU A 590 -27.27 11.15 15.11
N GLY A 591 -28.03 10.83 14.06
CA GLY A 591 -29.29 11.50 13.72
C GLY A 591 -29.12 12.83 12.98
N LYS A 592 -27.91 13.14 12.49
CA LYS A 592 -27.56 14.37 11.76
C LYS A 592 -27.73 14.14 10.25
N ALA A 593 -28.97 13.94 9.81
CA ALA A 593 -29.27 13.47 8.45
C ALA A 593 -28.88 14.50 7.36
N ALA A 594 -29.01 15.80 7.62
CA ALA A 594 -28.64 16.83 6.64
C ALA A 594 -27.11 16.90 6.46
N GLU A 595 -26.36 16.88 7.55
CA GLU A 595 -24.89 16.84 7.52
C GLU A 595 -24.38 15.55 6.88
N ALA A 596 -25.06 14.43 7.09
CA ALA A 596 -24.74 13.16 6.44
C ALA A 596 -24.90 13.24 4.91
N GLU A 597 -26.02 13.80 4.43
CA GLU A 597 -26.24 14.03 2.99
C GLU A 597 -25.14 14.90 2.38
N GLU A 598 -24.77 16.01 3.04
CA GLU A 598 -23.69 16.89 2.59
C GLU A 598 -22.37 16.11 2.38
N GLN A 599 -21.99 15.25 3.33
CA GLN A 599 -20.74 14.49 3.20
C GLN A 599 -20.80 13.42 2.09
N TYR A 600 -21.96 12.81 1.85
CA TYR A 600 -22.11 11.88 0.74
C TYR A 600 -22.12 12.60 -0.62
N LEU A 601 -22.71 13.79 -0.72
CA LEU A 601 -22.62 14.60 -1.94
C LEU A 601 -21.18 15.02 -2.23
N GLU A 602 -20.43 15.47 -1.22
CA GLU A 602 -18.98 15.75 -1.34
C GLU A 602 -18.22 14.50 -1.82
N SER A 603 -18.54 13.32 -1.28
CA SER A 603 -17.98 12.04 -1.74
C SER A 603 -18.25 11.79 -3.24
N LEU A 604 -19.46 12.07 -3.73
CA LEU A 604 -19.79 11.95 -5.16
C LEU A 604 -19.02 12.95 -6.02
N THR A 605 -18.80 14.19 -5.54
CA THR A 605 -17.97 15.17 -6.29
C THR A 605 -16.53 14.70 -6.47
N ILE A 606 -15.99 13.97 -5.49
CA ILE A 606 -14.65 13.38 -5.54
C ILE A 606 -14.60 12.25 -6.56
N VAL A 607 -15.64 11.44 -6.70
CA VAL A 607 -15.69 10.35 -7.69
C VAL A 607 -15.91 10.88 -9.11
N ASN A 608 -16.69 11.94 -9.25
CA ASN A 608 -17.09 12.48 -10.54
C ASN A 608 -15.87 12.89 -11.40
N GLY A 609 -15.84 12.40 -12.65
CA GLY A 609 -14.75 12.66 -13.60
C GLY A 609 -13.47 11.83 -13.39
N ARG A 610 -13.46 10.87 -12.46
CA ARG A 610 -12.32 9.96 -12.20
C ARG A 610 -12.68 8.51 -12.58
N SER A 611 -12.38 8.11 -13.81
CA SER A 611 -12.75 6.80 -14.37
C SER A 611 -12.26 5.60 -13.55
N GLN A 612 -11.11 5.73 -12.87
CA GLN A 612 -10.56 4.69 -11.99
C GLN A 612 -11.35 4.48 -10.69
N MET A 613 -12.27 5.37 -10.34
CA MET A 613 -13.09 5.31 -9.11
C MET A 613 -14.58 5.10 -9.39
N GLU A 614 -14.98 5.02 -10.66
CA GLU A 614 -16.38 4.99 -11.09
C GLU A 614 -17.16 3.82 -10.46
N TRP A 615 -16.48 2.71 -10.15
CA TRP A 615 -17.10 1.54 -9.52
C TRP A 615 -17.58 1.79 -8.07
N LEU A 616 -17.01 2.79 -7.38
CA LEU A 616 -17.38 3.17 -6.01
C LEU A 616 -18.58 4.12 -5.95
N GLU A 617 -18.97 4.70 -7.09
CA GLU A 617 -20.03 5.70 -7.14
C GLU A 617 -21.37 5.14 -6.65
N SER A 618 -21.72 3.91 -7.06
CA SER A 618 -22.97 3.26 -6.68
C SER A 618 -23.09 3.00 -5.17
N ASP A 619 -22.00 2.68 -4.48
CA ASP A 619 -21.99 2.51 -3.01
C ASP A 619 -22.26 3.83 -2.29
N VAL A 620 -21.68 4.94 -2.76
CA VAL A 620 -21.93 6.26 -2.15
C VAL A 620 -23.37 6.71 -2.42
N MET A 621 -23.85 6.55 -3.66
CA MET A 621 -25.22 6.90 -4.04
C MET A 621 -26.25 6.12 -3.21
N VAL A 622 -26.06 4.82 -2.99
CA VAL A 622 -27.02 4.03 -2.20
C VAL A 622 -27.04 4.42 -0.73
N ARG A 623 -25.89 4.80 -0.15
CA ARG A 623 -25.83 5.31 1.23
C ARG A 623 -26.52 6.66 1.36
N CYS A 624 -26.33 7.55 0.38
CA CYS A 624 -27.03 8.82 0.31
C CYS A 624 -28.53 8.64 0.13
N SER A 625 -28.98 7.70 -0.70
CA SER A 625 -30.41 7.42 -0.87
C SER A 625 -31.07 6.88 0.40
N SER A 626 -30.35 6.10 1.23
CA SER A 626 -30.85 5.73 2.57
C SER A 626 -31.05 6.94 3.49
N VAL A 627 -30.17 7.95 3.45
CA VAL A 627 -30.34 9.19 4.23
C VAL A 627 -31.54 10.00 3.71
N LEU A 628 -31.71 10.08 2.39
CA LEU A 628 -32.87 10.74 1.78
C LEU A 628 -34.20 10.09 2.19
N LEU A 629 -34.25 8.75 2.27
CA LEU A 629 -35.39 8.02 2.81
C LEU A 629 -35.69 8.39 4.28
N GLU A 630 -34.65 8.47 5.11
CA GLU A 630 -34.79 8.87 6.52
C GLU A 630 -35.32 10.30 6.67
N GLN A 631 -34.94 11.20 5.77
CA GLN A 631 -35.47 12.57 5.69
C GLN A 631 -36.91 12.65 5.11
N GLY A 632 -37.47 11.55 4.60
CA GLY A 632 -38.78 11.52 3.93
C GLY A 632 -38.76 11.92 2.45
N ARG A 633 -37.59 12.18 1.87
CA ARG A 633 -37.46 12.62 0.46
C ARG A 633 -37.46 11.43 -0.50
N TYR A 634 -38.65 10.89 -0.76
CA TYR A 634 -38.83 9.62 -1.47
C TYR A 634 -38.46 9.65 -2.97
N SER A 635 -38.92 10.61 -3.79
CA SER A 635 -38.53 10.65 -5.21
C SER A 635 -37.03 10.87 -5.42
N PRO A 636 -36.35 11.78 -4.70
CA PRO A 636 -34.89 11.90 -4.80
C PRO A 636 -34.17 10.59 -4.41
N ALA A 637 -34.63 9.91 -3.36
CA ALA A 637 -34.07 8.63 -2.95
C ALA A 637 -34.27 7.55 -4.03
N LEU A 638 -35.47 7.46 -4.60
CA LEU A 638 -35.81 6.53 -5.68
C LEU A 638 -34.92 6.77 -6.90
N SER A 639 -34.85 8.01 -7.40
CA SER A 639 -34.01 8.37 -8.55
C SER A 639 -32.56 7.95 -8.33
N MET A 640 -32.01 8.27 -7.16
CA MET A 640 -30.62 7.97 -6.82
C MET A 640 -30.38 6.46 -6.68
N ALA A 641 -31.29 5.72 -6.05
CA ALA A 641 -31.17 4.27 -5.92
C ALA A 641 -31.33 3.54 -7.26
N SER A 642 -32.22 4.02 -8.15
CA SER A 642 -32.38 3.46 -9.50
C SER A 642 -31.13 3.69 -10.36
N GLU A 643 -30.56 4.89 -10.31
CA GLU A 643 -29.33 5.19 -11.04
C GLU A 643 -28.15 4.36 -10.49
N ALA A 644 -28.02 4.25 -9.17
CA ALA A 644 -27.01 3.41 -8.53
C ALA A 644 -27.15 1.93 -8.93
N LEU A 645 -28.38 1.41 -8.97
CA LEU A 645 -28.68 0.04 -9.42
C LEU A 645 -28.26 -0.18 -10.88
N GLY A 646 -28.59 0.77 -11.76
CA GLY A 646 -28.21 0.71 -13.17
C GLY A 646 -26.70 0.75 -13.39
N LYS A 647 -25.96 1.53 -12.57
CA LYS A 647 -24.50 1.58 -12.61
C LYS A 647 -23.85 0.29 -12.12
N VAL A 648 -24.27 -0.23 -10.96
CA VAL A 648 -23.67 -1.45 -10.39
C VAL A 648 -23.94 -2.67 -11.28
N GLN A 649 -25.12 -2.78 -11.91
CA GLN A 649 -25.46 -3.90 -12.80
C GLN A 649 -24.64 -3.95 -14.09
N ARG A 650 -24.04 -2.82 -14.53
CA ARG A 650 -23.15 -2.76 -15.70
C ARG A 650 -21.71 -3.16 -15.36
N GLN A 651 -21.37 -3.32 -14.09
CA GLN A 651 -20.05 -3.76 -13.66
C GLN A 651 -19.85 -5.25 -14.00
N ALA A 652 -18.62 -5.65 -14.32
CA ALA A 652 -18.30 -7.02 -14.69
C ALA A 652 -18.54 -8.02 -13.53
N GLU A 653 -18.32 -7.57 -12.29
CA GLU A 653 -18.57 -8.32 -11.05
C GLU A 653 -19.35 -7.39 -10.10
N PRO A 654 -20.70 -7.35 -10.17
CA PRO A 654 -21.50 -6.45 -9.35
C PRO A 654 -21.41 -6.81 -7.87
N LEU A 655 -21.19 -5.79 -7.02
CA LEU A 655 -21.22 -5.93 -5.57
C LEU A 655 -22.63 -6.33 -5.11
N GLY A 656 -22.80 -7.59 -4.68
CA GLY A 656 -24.10 -8.15 -4.31
C GLY A 656 -24.80 -7.38 -3.19
N GLU A 657 -24.06 -6.92 -2.18
CA GLU A 657 -24.60 -6.12 -1.08
C GLU A 657 -25.12 -4.76 -1.56
N THR A 658 -24.36 -4.07 -2.41
CA THR A 658 -24.78 -2.78 -3.00
C THR A 658 -26.04 -2.95 -3.85
N VAL A 659 -26.10 -3.99 -4.69
CA VAL A 659 -27.30 -4.32 -5.49
C VAL A 659 -28.51 -4.54 -4.58
N ALA A 660 -28.34 -5.34 -3.52
CA ALA A 660 -29.40 -5.64 -2.59
C ALA A 660 -29.88 -4.37 -1.87
N ARG A 661 -28.96 -3.56 -1.34
CA ARG A 661 -29.29 -2.30 -0.67
C ARG A 661 -29.98 -1.32 -1.62
N CYS A 662 -29.60 -1.26 -2.90
CA CYS A 662 -30.30 -0.46 -3.90
C CYS A 662 -31.74 -0.92 -4.06
N ARG A 663 -31.98 -2.23 -4.21
CA ARG A 663 -33.34 -2.79 -4.32
C ARG A 663 -34.16 -2.53 -3.05
N THR A 664 -33.56 -2.64 -1.87
CA THR A 664 -34.22 -2.35 -0.60
C THR A 664 -34.63 -0.89 -0.49
N ASN A 665 -33.73 0.04 -0.81
CA ASN A 665 -34.04 1.47 -0.79
C ASN A 665 -35.13 1.80 -1.83
N LEU A 666 -35.12 1.17 -3.00
CA LEU A 666 -36.18 1.30 -3.99
C LEU A 666 -37.52 0.76 -3.48
N ALA A 667 -37.53 -0.42 -2.88
CA ALA A 667 -38.75 -1.01 -2.32
C ALA A 667 -39.35 -0.12 -1.23
N LEU A 668 -38.52 0.44 -0.33
CA LEU A 668 -38.95 1.38 0.69
C LEU A 668 -39.51 2.68 0.08
N ALA A 669 -38.84 3.25 -0.93
CA ALA A 669 -39.32 4.45 -1.61
C ALA A 669 -40.66 4.21 -2.31
N TYR A 670 -40.77 3.13 -3.09
CA TYR A 670 -42.01 2.73 -3.75
C TYR A 670 -43.15 2.51 -2.76
N MET A 671 -42.86 1.84 -1.64
CA MET A 671 -43.83 1.60 -0.57
C MET A 671 -44.36 2.91 0.02
N GLU A 672 -43.48 3.85 0.37
CA GLU A 672 -43.87 5.14 0.93
C GLU A 672 -44.56 6.06 -0.11
N MET A 673 -44.39 5.79 -1.40
CA MET A 673 -45.11 6.46 -2.51
C MET A 673 -46.40 5.73 -2.94
N GLY A 674 -46.79 4.64 -2.26
CA GLY A 674 -48.02 3.89 -2.57
C GLY A 674 -47.94 2.98 -3.79
N GLN A 675 -46.75 2.67 -4.30
CA GLN A 675 -46.52 1.77 -5.43
C GLN A 675 -46.26 0.34 -4.95
N TYR A 676 -47.31 -0.31 -4.45
CA TYR A 676 -47.21 -1.57 -3.71
C TYR A 676 -46.74 -2.76 -4.55
N ARG A 677 -47.20 -2.90 -5.80
CA ARG A 677 -46.76 -4.01 -6.68
C ARG A 677 -45.31 -3.86 -7.08
N SER A 678 -44.89 -2.63 -7.36
CA SER A 678 -43.47 -2.32 -7.64
C SER A 678 -42.57 -2.66 -6.45
N ALA A 679 -43.00 -2.34 -5.23
CA ALA A 679 -42.31 -2.72 -4.00
C ALA A 679 -42.31 -4.24 -3.77
N GLY A 680 -43.45 -4.92 -4.00
CA GLY A 680 -43.59 -6.38 -3.84
C GLY A 680 -42.69 -7.17 -4.78
N SER A 681 -42.62 -6.77 -6.06
CA SER A 681 -41.71 -7.38 -7.04
C SER A 681 -40.25 -7.30 -6.60
N LEU A 682 -39.82 -6.14 -6.06
CA LEU A 682 -38.47 -5.98 -5.51
C LEU A 682 -38.25 -6.83 -4.26
N VAL A 683 -39.24 -6.98 -3.39
CA VAL A 683 -39.17 -7.88 -2.23
C VAL A 683 -38.96 -9.32 -2.68
N VAL A 684 -39.71 -9.78 -3.69
CA VAL A 684 -39.52 -11.11 -4.28
C VAL A 684 -38.11 -11.28 -4.86
N ASP A 685 -37.59 -10.27 -5.56
CA ASP A 685 -36.23 -10.28 -6.09
C ASP A 685 -35.16 -10.33 -4.99
N ILE A 686 -35.35 -9.57 -3.90
CA ILE A 686 -34.47 -9.58 -2.73
C ILE A 686 -34.50 -10.95 -2.06
N LEU A 687 -35.67 -11.56 -1.86
CA LEU A 687 -35.80 -12.88 -1.23
C LEU A 687 -35.46 -14.06 -2.15
N SER A 688 -35.21 -13.80 -3.45
CA SER A 688 -34.89 -14.83 -4.44
C SER A 688 -33.47 -15.41 -4.29
N LYS A 689 -33.15 -16.41 -5.12
CA LYS A 689 -31.94 -17.25 -5.07
C LYS A 689 -30.59 -16.49 -5.00
N ALA A 690 -30.52 -15.23 -5.43
CA ALA A 690 -29.32 -14.40 -5.28
C ALA A 690 -28.96 -14.10 -3.80
N TYR A 691 -29.91 -14.21 -2.87
CA TYR A 691 -29.71 -14.08 -1.42
C TYR A 691 -29.40 -15.40 -0.71
N GLU A 692 -29.72 -16.53 -1.34
CA GLU A 692 -29.52 -17.86 -0.76
C GLU A 692 -28.04 -18.23 -0.61
N ASP A 693 -27.18 -17.73 -1.51
CA ASP A 693 -25.72 -17.97 -1.46
C ASP A 693 -25.02 -17.08 -0.41
N ALA A 694 -25.63 -15.95 -0.03
CA ALA A 694 -25.11 -15.04 0.98
C ALA A 694 -25.26 -15.58 2.42
N TRP A 695 -26.02 -16.68 2.59
CA TRP A 695 -26.16 -17.43 3.83
C TRP A 695 -25.23 -18.67 3.90
N ASP A 696 -24.21 -18.74 3.05
CA ASP A 696 -23.15 -19.74 3.18
C ASP A 696 -22.34 -19.48 4.46
N VAL A 697 -22.71 -20.24 5.49
CA VAL A 697 -22.20 -20.17 6.87
C VAL A 697 -20.69 -20.37 6.95
N GLU A 698 -20.16 -21.24 6.09
CA GLU A 698 -18.72 -21.54 6.11
C GLU A 698 -17.92 -20.36 5.56
N LYS A 699 -18.53 -19.53 4.70
CA LYS A 699 -17.88 -18.39 4.03
C LYS A 699 -18.24 -17.02 4.60
N SER A 700 -19.31 -16.90 5.37
CA SER A 700 -19.80 -15.61 5.86
C SER A 700 -19.09 -15.14 7.15
N THR A 701 -18.97 -13.83 7.31
CA THR A 701 -18.54 -13.15 8.54
C THR A 701 -19.76 -12.72 9.36
N VAL A 702 -19.57 -12.38 10.63
CA VAL A 702 -20.63 -11.78 11.47
C VAL A 702 -21.13 -10.49 10.80
N SER A 703 -20.22 -9.68 10.28
CA SER A 703 -20.56 -8.42 9.60
C SER A 703 -21.46 -8.66 8.37
N SER A 704 -21.12 -9.63 7.51
CA SER A 704 -21.94 -9.92 6.32
C SER A 704 -23.33 -10.44 6.69
N LEU A 705 -23.43 -11.30 7.71
CA LEU A 705 -24.71 -11.78 8.24
C LEU A 705 -25.58 -10.63 8.78
N LEU A 706 -24.98 -9.69 9.52
CA LEU A 706 -25.72 -8.54 10.06
C LEU A 706 -26.20 -7.58 8.95
N GLY A 707 -25.43 -7.42 7.87
CA GLY A 707 -25.84 -6.66 6.69
C GLY A 707 -27.09 -7.26 6.02
N ILE A 708 -27.12 -8.58 5.87
CA ILE A 708 -28.27 -9.31 5.32
C ILE A 708 -29.48 -9.21 6.25
N VAL A 709 -29.29 -9.40 7.56
CA VAL A 709 -30.36 -9.26 8.54
C VAL A 709 -31.02 -7.88 8.45
N SER A 710 -30.21 -6.81 8.34
CA SER A 710 -30.76 -5.46 8.15
C SER A 710 -31.62 -5.34 6.89
N ILE A 711 -31.26 -6.01 5.79
CA ILE A 711 -32.04 -5.97 4.55
C ILE A 711 -33.35 -6.76 4.71
N ILE A 712 -33.33 -7.87 5.43
CA ILE A 712 -34.53 -8.66 5.75
C ILE A 712 -35.48 -7.88 6.67
N GLU A 713 -34.95 -7.11 7.63
CA GLU A 713 -35.76 -6.21 8.47
C GLU A 713 -36.42 -5.09 7.65
N ASP A 714 -35.70 -4.51 6.69
CA ASP A 714 -36.26 -3.51 5.80
C ASP A 714 -37.37 -4.11 4.91
N VAL A 715 -37.22 -5.36 4.45
CA VAL A 715 -38.29 -6.10 3.76
C VAL A 715 -39.51 -6.28 4.67
N ALA A 716 -39.32 -6.66 5.94
CA ALA A 716 -40.41 -6.78 6.90
C ALA A 716 -41.10 -5.43 7.16
N THR A 717 -40.36 -4.31 7.07
CA THR A 717 -40.93 -2.96 7.12
C THR A 717 -41.85 -2.71 5.92
N VAL A 718 -41.39 -3.03 4.70
CA VAL A 718 -42.22 -2.91 3.48
C VAL A 718 -43.51 -3.74 3.61
N LEU A 719 -43.41 -5.00 4.03
CA LEU A 719 -44.57 -5.88 4.21
C LEU A 719 -45.54 -5.36 5.28
N SER A 720 -45.01 -4.85 6.40
CA SER A 720 -45.86 -4.27 7.44
C SER A 720 -46.66 -3.07 6.94
N ARG A 721 -46.05 -2.24 6.10
CA ARG A 721 -46.70 -1.06 5.52
C ARG A 721 -47.72 -1.46 4.44
N ALA A 722 -47.48 -2.56 3.72
CA ALA A 722 -48.41 -3.10 2.74
C ALA A 722 -49.65 -3.78 3.36
N GLY A 723 -49.66 -3.99 4.68
CA GLY A 723 -50.75 -4.66 5.39
C GLY A 723 -50.53 -6.16 5.65
N CYS A 724 -49.43 -6.73 5.15
CA CYS A 724 -49.03 -8.12 5.35
C CYS A 724 -48.38 -8.32 6.73
N TRP A 725 -49.13 -8.02 7.79
CA TRP A 725 -48.58 -7.96 9.15
C TRP A 725 -48.15 -9.32 9.71
N GLN A 726 -48.76 -10.42 9.26
CA GLN A 726 -48.42 -11.77 9.73
C GLN A 726 -47.04 -12.20 9.23
N GLN A 727 -46.76 -11.96 7.95
CA GLN A 727 -45.46 -12.23 7.33
C GLN A 727 -44.38 -11.32 7.92
N SER A 728 -44.69 -10.03 8.11
CA SER A 728 -43.79 -9.08 8.78
C SER A 728 -43.45 -9.52 10.21
N GLN A 729 -44.45 -9.91 11.01
CA GLN A 729 -44.26 -10.43 12.35
C GLN A 729 -43.35 -11.66 12.35
N HIS A 730 -43.61 -12.62 11.44
CA HIS A 730 -42.82 -13.84 11.33
C HIS A 730 -41.33 -13.54 11.09
N ILE A 731 -41.04 -12.61 10.17
CA ILE A 731 -39.67 -12.18 9.89
C ILE A 731 -39.04 -11.57 11.14
N TYR A 732 -39.70 -10.62 11.80
CA TYR A 732 -39.13 -9.95 12.97
C TYR A 732 -38.91 -10.89 14.16
N GLU A 733 -39.81 -11.84 14.43
CA GLU A 733 -39.64 -12.83 15.50
C GLU A 733 -38.43 -13.73 15.24
N LYS A 734 -38.27 -14.21 13.99
CA LYS A 734 -37.13 -15.04 13.60
C LYS A 734 -35.83 -14.24 13.67
N THR A 735 -35.80 -13.03 13.11
CA THR A 735 -34.63 -12.15 13.16
C THR A 735 -34.25 -11.79 14.60
N HIS A 736 -35.23 -11.49 15.45
CA HIS A 736 -34.99 -11.20 16.86
C HIS A 736 -34.37 -12.42 17.57
N SER A 737 -34.89 -13.63 17.32
CA SER A 737 -34.31 -14.86 17.85
C SER A 737 -32.86 -15.05 17.43
N ILE A 738 -32.57 -14.79 16.14
CA ILE A 738 -31.22 -14.85 15.57
C ILE A 738 -30.27 -13.88 16.26
N LEU A 739 -30.65 -12.60 16.35
CA LEU A 739 -29.82 -11.58 16.95
C LEU A 739 -29.65 -11.78 18.46
N ALA A 740 -30.70 -12.22 19.16
CA ALA A 740 -30.64 -12.55 20.57
C ALA A 740 -29.67 -13.71 20.85
N GLN A 741 -29.58 -14.70 19.95
CA GLN A 741 -28.61 -15.78 20.05
C GLN A 741 -27.18 -15.32 19.71
N LEU A 742 -27.00 -14.47 18.69
CA LEU A 742 -25.68 -14.06 18.19
C LEU A 742 -25.00 -12.95 19.03
N LEU A 743 -25.79 -11.98 19.49
CA LEU A 743 -25.32 -10.75 20.14
C LEU A 743 -25.81 -10.63 21.58
N GLY A 744 -26.81 -11.43 21.97
CA GLY A 744 -27.49 -11.32 23.25
C GLY A 744 -28.74 -10.43 23.19
N THR A 745 -29.56 -10.53 24.24
CA THR A 745 -30.84 -9.81 24.36
C THR A 745 -30.71 -8.34 24.70
N MET A 746 -29.52 -7.91 25.13
CA MET A 746 -29.22 -6.54 25.53
C MET A 746 -28.59 -5.72 24.41
N ASP A 747 -28.31 -6.35 23.27
CA ASP A 747 -27.72 -5.68 22.10
C ASP A 747 -28.71 -4.73 21.43
N MET A 748 -28.21 -3.61 20.92
CA MET A 748 -29.05 -2.55 20.36
C MET A 748 -29.73 -2.96 19.05
N ARG A 749 -29.10 -3.84 18.26
CA ARG A 749 -29.73 -4.39 17.05
C ARG A 749 -30.91 -5.27 17.45
N THR A 750 -30.71 -6.18 18.41
CA THR A 750 -31.78 -7.02 18.97
C THR A 750 -32.93 -6.17 19.51
N LEU A 751 -32.64 -5.13 20.29
CA LEU A 751 -33.67 -4.21 20.81
C LEU A 751 -34.40 -3.46 19.70
N ARG A 752 -33.69 -3.02 18.65
CA ARG A 752 -34.31 -2.34 17.50
C ARG A 752 -35.26 -3.29 16.75
N THR A 753 -34.91 -4.56 16.59
CA THR A 753 -35.81 -5.57 16.04
C THR A 753 -37.06 -5.73 16.92
N SER A 754 -36.92 -5.75 18.24
CA SER A 754 -38.07 -5.80 19.16
C SER A 754 -38.98 -4.58 19.02
N LEU A 755 -38.43 -3.38 18.80
CA LEU A 755 -39.20 -2.16 18.54
C LEU A 755 -40.04 -2.28 17.26
N ARG A 756 -39.45 -2.84 16.19
CA ARG A 756 -40.15 -3.07 14.93
C ARG A 756 -41.26 -4.12 15.08
N LEU A 757 -40.97 -5.22 15.77
CA LEU A 757 -41.96 -6.26 16.10
C LEU A 757 -43.16 -5.69 16.88
N ARG A 758 -42.88 -4.85 17.89
CA ARG A 758 -43.92 -4.14 18.65
C ARG A 758 -44.79 -3.28 17.75
N ASP A 759 -44.20 -2.53 16.84
CA ASP A 759 -44.94 -1.65 15.92
C ASP A 759 -45.88 -2.49 15.03
N THR A 760 -45.40 -3.62 14.50
CA THR A 760 -46.23 -4.57 13.75
C THR A 760 -47.38 -5.15 14.59
N LEU A 761 -47.12 -5.57 15.84
CA LEU A 761 -48.15 -6.07 16.76
C LEU A 761 -49.22 -5.00 17.05
N SER A 762 -48.80 -3.74 17.21
CA SER A 762 -49.72 -2.62 17.42
C SER A 762 -50.62 -2.38 16.21
N LEU A 763 -50.08 -2.50 14.98
CA LEU A 763 -50.86 -2.40 13.75
C LEU A 763 -51.89 -3.52 13.61
N GLN A 764 -51.59 -4.73 14.11
CA GLN A 764 -52.55 -5.84 14.18
C GLN A 764 -53.63 -5.65 15.27
N GLY A 765 -53.49 -4.67 16.16
CA GLY A 765 -54.37 -4.47 17.31
C GLY A 765 -54.01 -5.33 18.54
N ASN A 766 -52.88 -6.03 18.52
CA ASN A 766 -52.38 -6.82 19.65
C ASN A 766 -51.66 -5.93 20.68
N PHE A 767 -52.41 -4.98 21.26
CA PHE A 767 -51.86 -3.92 22.12
C PHE A 767 -51.24 -4.44 23.42
N MET A 768 -51.75 -5.55 23.98
CA MET A 768 -51.18 -6.16 25.18
C MET A 768 -49.78 -6.72 24.93
N ASP A 769 -49.59 -7.45 23.84
CA ASP A 769 -48.28 -8.02 23.50
C ASP A 769 -47.28 -6.91 23.15
N ALA A 770 -47.74 -5.89 22.41
CA ALA A 770 -46.94 -4.70 22.14
C ALA A 770 -46.54 -3.95 23.43
N LEU A 771 -47.45 -3.83 24.40
CA LEU A 771 -47.16 -3.22 25.70
C LEU A 771 -46.10 -4.01 26.47
N VAL A 772 -46.27 -5.32 26.59
CA VAL A 772 -45.33 -6.21 27.30
C VAL A 772 -43.94 -6.12 26.69
N LEU A 773 -43.84 -6.23 25.36
CA LEU A 773 -42.57 -6.15 24.65
C LEU A 773 -41.91 -4.77 24.83
N SER A 774 -42.69 -3.70 24.81
CA SER A 774 -42.18 -2.34 25.04
C SER A 774 -41.62 -2.15 26.44
N LEU A 775 -42.33 -2.65 27.46
CA LEU A 775 -41.90 -2.57 28.85
C LEU A 775 -40.63 -3.38 29.08
N GLU A 776 -40.57 -4.60 28.52
CA GLU A 776 -39.39 -5.45 28.59
C GLU A 776 -38.18 -4.80 27.91
N CYS A 777 -38.36 -4.25 26.71
CA CYS A 777 -37.28 -3.53 26.02
C CYS A 777 -36.82 -2.31 26.81
N LYS A 778 -37.74 -1.54 27.38
CA LYS A 778 -37.43 -0.35 28.17
C LYS A 778 -36.71 -0.71 29.47
N ASP A 779 -37.10 -1.78 30.15
CA ASP A 779 -36.42 -2.27 31.36
C ASP A 779 -34.98 -2.73 31.04
N ARG A 780 -34.82 -3.58 30.01
CA ARG A 780 -33.50 -4.00 29.52
C ARG A 780 -32.63 -2.80 29.17
N TYR A 781 -33.20 -1.81 28.50
CA TYR A 781 -32.49 -0.61 28.13
C TYR A 781 -32.04 0.20 29.36
N LEU A 782 -32.94 0.46 30.31
CA LEU A 782 -32.63 1.17 31.56
C LEU A 782 -31.57 0.47 32.41
N GLN A 783 -31.50 -0.86 32.37
CA GLN A 783 -30.43 -1.64 33.01
C GLN A 783 -29.05 -1.41 32.36
N ARG A 784 -29.00 -1.02 31.08
CA ARG A 784 -27.77 -0.77 30.31
C ARG A 784 -27.27 0.67 30.43
N VAL A 785 -28.15 1.66 30.60
CA VAL A 785 -27.82 3.09 30.44
C VAL A 785 -27.08 3.67 31.65
N ARG A 786 -25.96 4.31 31.36
CA ARG A 786 -25.26 5.25 32.27
C ARG A 786 -24.83 6.56 31.61
N GLN A 787 -25.15 6.84 30.33
CA GLN A 787 -24.65 8.03 29.63
C GLN A 787 -25.70 8.64 28.70
N ASP A 788 -26.13 9.87 28.98
CA ASP A 788 -27.21 10.59 28.30
C ASP A 788 -26.81 11.07 26.88
N THR A 789 -26.68 10.16 25.91
CA THR A 789 -26.32 10.47 24.51
C THR A 789 -27.55 10.64 23.60
N VAL A 790 -27.40 11.33 22.46
CA VAL A 790 -28.52 11.59 21.52
C VAL A 790 -29.19 10.31 21.00
N PRO A 791 -28.47 9.31 20.45
CA PRO A 791 -29.13 8.11 19.92
C PRO A 791 -29.80 7.28 21.02
N GLU A 792 -29.25 7.33 22.22
CA GLU A 792 -29.82 6.69 23.40
C GLU A 792 -31.15 7.34 23.82
N ARG A 793 -31.18 8.67 23.89
CA ARG A 793 -32.42 9.45 24.09
C ARG A 793 -33.44 9.18 22.99
N MET A 794 -33.02 9.03 21.74
CA MET A 794 -33.91 8.71 20.62
C MET A 794 -34.58 7.35 20.75
N ILE A 795 -33.83 6.33 21.15
CA ILE A 795 -34.42 5.00 21.37
C ILE A 795 -35.38 5.01 22.56
N MET A 796 -35.04 5.73 23.64
CA MET A 796 -35.97 5.92 24.76
C MET A 796 -37.26 6.63 24.33
N ALA A 797 -37.15 7.67 23.51
CA ALA A 797 -38.33 8.34 22.98
C ALA A 797 -39.16 7.43 22.06
N GLN A 798 -38.53 6.60 21.23
CA GLN A 798 -39.22 5.60 20.40
C GLN A 798 -39.91 4.51 21.24
N LEU A 799 -39.31 4.11 22.36
CA LEU A 799 -39.94 3.22 23.36
C LEU A 799 -41.17 3.87 23.98
N ASP A 800 -41.04 5.12 24.43
CA ASP A 800 -42.13 5.89 25.02
C ASP A 800 -43.29 6.13 24.04
N ILE A 801 -43.00 6.36 22.75
CA ILE A 801 -44.03 6.44 21.71
C ILE A 801 -44.80 5.13 21.55
N GLY A 802 -44.09 4.00 21.49
CA GLY A 802 -44.76 2.70 21.36
C GLY A 802 -45.60 2.36 22.58
N LEU A 803 -45.09 2.63 23.78
CA LEU A 803 -45.87 2.52 25.01
C LEU A 803 -47.11 3.41 24.96
N ALA A 804 -46.98 4.66 24.50
CA ALA A 804 -48.11 5.56 24.36
C ALA A 804 -49.19 4.99 23.42
N ARG A 805 -48.80 4.44 22.26
CA ARG A 805 -49.74 3.80 21.32
C ARG A 805 -50.41 2.57 21.93
N ALA A 806 -49.66 1.74 22.66
CA ALA A 806 -50.21 0.55 23.30
C ALA A 806 -51.21 0.91 24.41
N TYR A 807 -50.87 1.88 25.28
CA TYR A 807 -51.79 2.38 26.31
C TYR A 807 -53.02 3.05 25.71
N GLU A 808 -52.87 3.80 24.61
CA GLU A 808 -54.00 4.37 23.87
C GLU A 808 -54.94 3.27 23.36
N GLY A 809 -54.38 2.23 22.72
CA GLY A 809 -55.15 1.08 22.23
C GLY A 809 -55.87 0.29 23.33
N LEU A 810 -55.34 0.32 24.56
CA LEU A 810 -55.96 -0.28 25.75
C LEU A 810 -56.94 0.67 26.47
N GLY A 811 -57.07 1.92 26.01
CA GLY A 811 -57.98 2.93 26.58
C GLY A 811 -57.42 3.76 27.75
N ASP A 812 -56.16 3.57 28.15
CA ASP A 812 -55.50 4.46 29.12
C ASP A 812 -54.88 5.68 28.43
N HIS A 813 -55.76 6.61 28.06
CA HIS A 813 -55.35 7.82 27.37
C HIS A 813 -54.49 8.76 28.24
N THR A 814 -54.59 8.67 29.57
CA THR A 814 -53.85 9.56 30.48
C THR A 814 -52.37 9.23 30.50
N THR A 815 -52.04 7.94 30.64
CA THR A 815 -50.66 7.44 30.57
C THR A 815 -50.11 7.61 29.16
N ALA A 816 -50.92 7.34 28.14
CA ALA A 816 -50.54 7.52 26.74
C ALA A 816 -50.13 8.97 26.44
N GLU A 817 -50.91 9.96 26.88
CA GLU A 817 -50.57 11.37 26.66
C GLU A 817 -49.28 11.76 27.36
N ALA A 818 -49.08 11.35 28.61
CA ALA A 818 -47.88 11.69 29.38
C ALA A 818 -46.61 11.18 28.68
N LEU A 819 -46.63 9.92 28.23
CA LEU A 819 -45.52 9.29 27.51
C LEU A 819 -45.29 9.95 26.15
N ALA A 820 -46.35 10.19 25.36
CA ALA A 820 -46.22 10.83 24.06
C ALA A 820 -45.68 12.26 24.15
N ARG A 821 -46.06 13.03 25.19
CA ARG A 821 -45.50 14.36 25.47
C ARG A 821 -44.02 14.30 25.82
N GLN A 822 -43.64 13.36 26.68
CA GLN A 822 -42.25 13.16 27.06
C GLN A 822 -41.40 12.78 25.83
N ALA A 823 -41.87 11.83 25.03
CA ALA A 823 -41.16 11.40 23.84
C ALA A 823 -41.01 12.52 22.80
N LEU A 824 -42.08 13.26 22.52
CA LEU A 824 -42.03 14.39 21.58
C LEU A 824 -41.03 15.46 22.05
N LYS A 825 -41.00 15.75 23.36
CA LYS A 825 -40.02 16.67 23.94
C LYS A 825 -38.59 16.17 23.70
N THR A 826 -38.31 14.90 24.01
CA THR A 826 -36.98 14.31 23.80
C THR A 826 -36.56 14.32 22.32
N ILE A 827 -37.49 14.05 21.41
CA ILE A 827 -37.26 14.07 19.95
C ILE A 827 -36.92 15.48 19.49
N THR A 828 -37.76 16.46 19.79
CA THR A 828 -37.55 17.87 19.41
C THR A 828 -36.30 18.50 20.03
N GLU A 829 -35.83 18.01 21.19
CA GLU A 829 -34.55 18.42 21.77
C GLU A 829 -33.33 17.81 21.07
N SER A 830 -33.52 16.72 20.32
CA SER A 830 -32.43 15.95 19.68
C SER A 830 -32.38 16.10 18.16
N THR A 831 -33.51 16.40 17.52
CA THR A 831 -33.67 16.57 16.07
C THR A 831 -34.36 17.90 15.77
N ASP A 832 -34.52 18.25 14.49
CA ASP A 832 -35.32 19.42 14.10
C ASP A 832 -36.81 19.23 14.45
N GLU A 833 -37.50 20.33 14.78
CA GLU A 833 -38.94 20.31 15.10
C GLU A 833 -39.80 19.77 13.96
N ASN A 834 -39.34 19.93 12.72
CA ASN A 834 -40.03 19.48 11.52
C ASN A 834 -39.42 18.18 10.96
N SER A 835 -38.54 17.48 11.70
CA SER A 835 -38.04 16.19 11.23
C SER A 835 -39.18 15.16 11.08
N PRO A 836 -39.05 14.16 10.18
CA PRO A 836 -39.99 13.05 10.06
C PRO A 836 -40.36 12.38 11.40
N GLU A 837 -39.38 12.19 12.29
CA GLU A 837 -39.58 11.65 13.64
C GLU A 837 -40.44 12.57 14.51
N SER A 838 -40.15 13.87 14.54
CA SER A 838 -40.91 14.88 15.27
C SER A 838 -42.36 14.96 14.79
N LEU A 839 -42.58 14.89 13.48
CA LEU A 839 -43.91 14.91 12.89
C LEU A 839 -44.71 13.65 13.19
N ARG A 840 -44.08 12.46 13.11
CA ARG A 840 -44.72 11.19 13.53
C ARG A 840 -45.11 11.22 15.01
N ALA A 841 -44.23 11.70 15.88
CA ALA A 841 -44.52 11.84 17.31
C ALA A 841 -45.66 12.84 17.57
N THR A 842 -45.68 13.96 16.83
CA THR A 842 -46.74 14.98 16.89
C THR A 842 -48.09 14.41 16.42
N ALA A 843 -48.10 13.60 15.36
CA ALA A 843 -49.31 12.95 14.84
C ALA A 843 -49.91 11.98 15.85
N ILE A 844 -49.07 11.19 16.53
CA ILE A 844 -49.48 10.24 17.56
C ILE A 844 -50.05 10.98 18.77
N LEU A 845 -49.34 11.99 19.29
CA LEU A 845 -49.86 12.81 20.39
C LEU A 845 -51.16 13.53 20.00
N GLY A 846 -51.27 14.02 18.76
CA GLY A 846 -52.48 14.61 18.23
C GLY A 846 -53.67 13.64 18.27
N SER A 847 -53.45 12.40 17.85
CA SER A 847 -54.47 11.34 17.85
C SER A 847 -54.92 10.95 19.27
N ILE A 848 -53.96 10.83 20.21
CA ILE A 848 -54.26 10.59 21.63
C ILE A 848 -55.09 11.73 22.24
N LEU A 849 -54.82 12.98 21.88
CA LEU A 849 -55.58 14.12 22.38
C LEU A 849 -57.01 14.19 21.79
N VAL A 850 -57.16 13.75 20.54
CA VAL A 850 -58.47 13.64 19.88
C VAL A 850 -59.32 12.56 20.54
N SER A 851 -58.75 11.39 20.83
CA SER A 851 -59.48 10.27 21.46
C SER A 851 -60.00 10.59 22.87
N GLN A 852 -59.35 11.51 23.59
CA GLN A 852 -59.81 11.99 24.90
C GLN A 852 -61.01 12.96 24.85
N GLY A 853 -61.27 13.61 23.71
CA GLY A 853 -62.37 14.56 23.54
C GLY A 853 -62.23 15.88 24.32
N GLY A 854 -63.34 16.62 24.44
CA GLY A 854 -63.42 17.87 25.22
C GLY A 854 -62.45 18.98 24.74
N PRO A 855 -61.83 19.77 25.65
CA PRO A 855 -60.88 20.82 25.27
C PRO A 855 -59.62 20.31 24.56
N LYS A 856 -59.27 19.02 24.74
CA LYS A 856 -58.09 18.41 24.13
C LYS A 856 -58.31 18.06 22.65
N LEU A 857 -59.56 17.83 22.24
CA LEU A 857 -59.95 17.58 20.86
C LEU A 857 -59.47 18.68 19.92
N MET A 858 -59.70 19.95 20.27
CA MET A 858 -59.29 21.09 19.43
C MET A 858 -57.76 21.22 19.34
N LYS A 859 -57.06 20.94 20.44
CA LYS A 859 -55.59 20.94 20.48
C LYS A 859 -55.02 19.83 19.60
N GLY A 860 -55.56 18.62 19.70
CA GLY A 860 -55.16 17.47 18.88
C GLY A 860 -55.44 17.71 17.39
N SER A 861 -56.61 18.27 17.07
CA SER A 861 -56.98 18.66 15.70
C SER A 861 -56.00 19.68 15.09
N ALA A 862 -55.63 20.72 15.85
CA ALA A 862 -54.64 21.71 15.41
C ALA A 862 -53.26 21.08 15.17
N MET A 863 -52.84 20.16 16.03
CA MET A 863 -51.58 19.41 15.86
C MET A 863 -51.59 18.55 14.59
N GLN A 864 -52.66 17.81 14.34
CA GLN A 864 -52.79 16.98 13.13
C GLN A 864 -52.79 17.83 11.85
N ARG A 865 -53.47 18.99 11.84
CA ARG A 865 -53.45 19.90 10.68
C ARG A 865 -52.05 20.45 10.40
N ARG A 866 -51.33 20.89 11.44
CA ARG A 866 -49.92 21.30 11.31
C ARG A 866 -49.08 20.17 10.71
N VAL A 867 -49.28 18.94 11.16
CA VAL A 867 -48.56 17.77 10.63
C VAL A 867 -48.82 17.58 9.14
N VAL A 868 -50.07 17.70 8.68
CA VAL A 868 -50.40 17.61 7.24
C VAL A 868 -49.74 18.74 6.45
N GLU A 869 -49.85 19.98 6.92
CA GLU A 869 -49.23 21.15 6.27
C GLU A 869 -47.71 20.98 6.16
N THR A 870 -47.08 20.49 7.23
CA THR A 870 -45.62 20.33 7.26
C THR A 870 -45.17 19.15 6.40
N TRP A 871 -45.85 18.00 6.46
CA TRP A 871 -45.55 16.86 5.58
C TRP A 871 -45.73 17.21 4.10
N ALA A 872 -46.78 17.95 3.72
CA ALA A 872 -46.97 18.39 2.34
C ALA A 872 -45.84 19.29 1.82
N THR A 873 -45.09 19.95 2.71
CA THR A 873 -43.91 20.76 2.34
C THR A 873 -42.60 19.99 2.34
N LEU A 874 -42.42 19.03 3.27
CA LEU A 874 -41.19 18.25 3.42
C LEU A 874 -41.14 17.04 2.49
N THR A 875 -42.31 16.46 2.23
CA THR A 875 -42.50 15.30 1.37
C THR A 875 -43.36 15.68 0.19
N GLU A 876 -43.39 14.79 -0.79
CA GLU A 876 -44.37 14.87 -1.85
C GLU A 876 -45.77 14.68 -1.26
N GLU A 877 -46.75 15.47 -1.73
CA GLU A 877 -48.15 15.38 -1.29
C GLU A 877 -48.73 13.97 -1.46
N ASN A 878 -48.17 13.18 -2.39
CA ASN A 878 -48.57 11.83 -2.71
C ASN A 878 -47.68 10.79 -2.01
N SER A 879 -47.64 10.82 -0.67
CA SER A 879 -46.91 9.84 0.13
C SER A 879 -47.80 9.22 1.21
N LEU A 880 -47.46 8.01 1.64
CA LEU A 880 -48.19 7.26 2.67
C LEU A 880 -48.25 8.03 4.00
N PRO A 881 -47.18 8.67 4.51
CA PRO A 881 -47.27 9.46 5.74
C PRO A 881 -48.18 10.69 5.59
N ALA A 882 -48.19 11.33 4.41
CA ALA A 882 -49.09 12.45 4.13
C ALA A 882 -50.55 11.97 4.11
N LEU A 883 -50.83 10.82 3.48
CA LEU A 883 -52.15 10.20 3.47
C LEU A 883 -52.62 9.85 4.89
N GLU A 884 -51.79 9.17 5.69
CA GLU A 884 -52.09 8.81 7.09
C GLU A 884 -52.44 10.06 7.93
N ALA A 885 -51.72 11.16 7.73
CA ALA A 885 -51.98 12.43 8.41
C ALA A 885 -53.30 13.09 7.95
N ILE A 886 -53.57 13.09 6.63
CA ILE A 886 -54.83 13.60 6.05
C ILE A 886 -56.02 12.82 6.60
N GLU A 887 -55.92 11.49 6.63
CA GLU A 887 -56.97 10.63 7.17
C GLU A 887 -57.18 10.83 8.68
N ALA A 888 -56.11 11.10 9.43
CA ALA A 888 -56.22 11.44 10.85
C ALA A 888 -57.04 12.72 11.06
N VAL A 889 -56.83 13.75 10.23
CA VAL A 889 -57.65 14.98 10.28
C VAL A 889 -59.09 14.69 9.87
N ALA A 890 -59.32 13.86 8.84
CA ALA A 890 -60.67 13.48 8.42
C ALA A 890 -61.44 12.76 9.56
N ARG A 891 -60.80 11.79 10.23
CA ARG A 891 -61.36 11.12 11.42
C ARG A 891 -61.72 12.10 12.52
N THR A 892 -60.88 13.10 12.76
CA THR A 892 -61.14 14.14 13.76
C THR A 892 -62.33 15.03 13.38
N CYS A 893 -62.48 15.41 12.11
CA CYS A 893 -63.65 16.16 11.63
C CYS A 893 -64.95 15.35 11.79
N GLU A 894 -64.90 14.03 11.57
CA GLU A 894 -66.01 13.12 11.81
C GLU A 894 -66.41 13.08 13.29
N ILE A 895 -65.45 12.98 14.20
CA ILE A 895 -65.67 13.05 15.66
C ILE A 895 -66.26 14.41 16.08
N GLN A 896 -65.80 15.51 15.45
CA GLN A 896 -66.32 16.87 15.70
C GLN A 896 -67.74 17.08 15.14
N GLY A 897 -68.19 16.23 14.21
CA GLY A 897 -69.43 16.44 13.45
C GLY A 897 -69.35 17.56 12.41
N ASP A 898 -68.14 18.01 12.05
CA ASP A 898 -67.90 19.03 11.02
C ASP A 898 -67.98 18.39 9.63
N LYS A 899 -69.20 18.28 9.11
CA LYS A 899 -69.48 17.63 7.82
C LYS A 899 -68.82 18.33 6.63
N GLU A 900 -68.68 19.65 6.69
CA GLU A 900 -68.12 20.45 5.60
C GLU A 900 -66.61 20.21 5.46
N GLN A 901 -65.89 20.25 6.58
CA GLN A 901 -64.47 19.91 6.58
C GLN A 901 -64.24 18.42 6.31
N LEU A 902 -65.09 17.53 6.83
CA LEU A 902 -64.99 16.10 6.58
C LEU A 902 -65.03 15.76 5.07
N THR A 903 -65.90 16.40 4.30
CA THR A 903 -65.96 16.19 2.84
C THR A 903 -64.67 16.63 2.16
N VAL A 904 -64.14 17.82 2.52
CA VAL A 904 -62.89 18.34 1.95
C VAL A 904 -61.71 17.40 2.23
N TRP A 905 -61.57 16.94 3.47
CA TRP A 905 -60.46 16.06 3.85
C TRP A 905 -60.60 14.64 3.28
N ARG A 906 -61.83 14.12 3.11
CA ARG A 906 -62.07 12.84 2.43
C ARG A 906 -61.76 12.93 0.94
N GLU A 907 -62.16 14.01 0.26
CA GLU A 907 -61.82 14.24 -1.14
C GLU A 907 -60.30 14.35 -1.32
N ARG A 908 -59.61 15.05 -0.42
CA ARG A 908 -58.14 15.12 -0.44
C ARG A 908 -57.49 13.74 -0.24
N ALA A 909 -57.98 12.94 0.72
CA ALA A 909 -57.50 11.58 0.94
C ALA A 909 -57.74 10.68 -0.29
N SER A 910 -58.91 10.78 -0.91
CA SER A 910 -59.26 10.05 -2.14
C SER A 910 -58.36 10.44 -3.30
N SER A 911 -58.10 11.74 -3.50
CA SER A 911 -57.19 12.23 -4.54
C SER A 911 -55.78 11.67 -4.40
N VAL A 912 -55.27 11.52 -3.17
CA VAL A 912 -53.96 10.89 -2.92
C VAL A 912 -54.04 9.39 -3.18
N LYS A 913 -55.08 8.69 -2.70
CA LYS A 913 -55.27 7.24 -2.93
C LYS A 913 -55.41 6.87 -4.41
N GLU A 914 -55.99 7.73 -5.24
CA GLU A 914 -56.08 7.51 -6.69
C GLU A 914 -54.71 7.43 -7.37
N THR A 915 -53.66 7.98 -6.74
CA THR A 915 -52.27 7.87 -7.23
C THR A 915 -51.58 6.57 -6.82
N PHE A 916 -52.17 5.80 -5.90
CA PHE A 916 -51.57 4.59 -5.35
C PHE A 916 -51.95 3.37 -6.18
N GLU A 917 -51.04 2.40 -6.25
CA GLU A 917 -51.33 1.09 -6.83
C GLU A 917 -52.33 0.32 -5.95
N GLU A 918 -52.98 -0.68 -6.55
CA GLU A 918 -53.71 -1.67 -5.76
C GLU A 918 -52.77 -2.40 -4.81
N SER A 919 -53.31 -2.93 -3.71
CA SER A 919 -52.58 -3.80 -2.78
C SER A 919 -51.91 -4.96 -3.52
N LEU A 920 -50.94 -5.59 -2.84
CA LEU A 920 -50.28 -6.79 -3.35
C LEU A 920 -51.30 -7.85 -3.78
N SER A 921 -50.99 -8.56 -4.86
CA SER A 921 -51.84 -9.67 -5.31
C SER A 921 -51.65 -10.88 -4.39
N GLU A 922 -52.68 -11.71 -4.28
CA GLU A 922 -52.64 -12.97 -3.50
C GLU A 922 -51.48 -13.87 -3.95
N GLU A 923 -51.19 -13.92 -5.26
CA GLU A 923 -50.05 -14.67 -5.81
C GLU A 923 -48.69 -14.12 -5.36
N GLU A 924 -48.54 -12.80 -5.23
CA GLU A 924 -47.32 -12.18 -4.72
C GLU A 924 -47.16 -12.42 -3.21
N GLU A 925 -48.24 -12.30 -2.44
CA GLU A 925 -48.24 -12.59 -1.01
C GLU A 925 -47.87 -14.05 -0.71
N ASP A 926 -48.49 -15.01 -1.41
CA ASP A 926 -48.20 -16.44 -1.30
C ASP A 926 -46.74 -16.74 -1.66
N ARG A 927 -46.22 -16.09 -2.70
CA ARG A 927 -44.84 -16.26 -3.13
C ARG A 927 -43.85 -15.68 -2.12
N ILE A 928 -44.15 -14.53 -1.54
CA ILE A 928 -43.33 -13.92 -0.48
C ILE A 928 -43.33 -14.83 0.75
N GLU A 929 -44.49 -15.34 1.17
CA GLU A 929 -44.59 -16.27 2.30
C GLU A 929 -43.74 -17.52 2.09
N TYR A 930 -43.83 -18.14 0.91
CA TYR A 930 -43.00 -19.29 0.55
C TYR A 930 -41.49 -18.98 0.62
N LEU A 931 -41.06 -17.84 0.08
CA LEU A 931 -39.64 -17.43 0.07
C LEU A 931 -39.13 -17.12 1.49
N VAL A 932 -39.94 -16.44 2.31
CA VAL A 932 -39.62 -16.19 3.72
C VAL A 932 -39.43 -17.51 4.48
N GLY A 933 -40.31 -18.49 4.25
CA GLY A 933 -40.18 -19.83 4.81
C GLY A 933 -38.86 -20.49 4.43
N GLN A 934 -38.49 -20.47 3.15
CA GLN A 934 -37.22 -21.04 2.65
C GLN A 934 -35.98 -20.42 3.30
N VAL A 935 -35.95 -19.10 3.46
CA VAL A 935 -34.84 -18.37 4.08
C VAL A 935 -34.61 -18.86 5.52
N PHE A 936 -35.69 -18.95 6.31
CA PHE A 936 -35.58 -19.35 7.72
C PHE A 936 -35.48 -20.87 7.94
N GLU A 937 -35.96 -21.71 7.03
CA GLU A 937 -35.71 -23.16 7.08
C GLU A 937 -34.22 -23.48 6.94
N LYS A 938 -33.53 -22.81 6.00
CA LYS A 938 -32.06 -22.95 5.87
C LYS A 938 -31.34 -22.48 7.12
N TRP A 939 -31.82 -21.40 7.75
CA TRP A 939 -31.28 -20.99 9.05
C TRP A 939 -31.54 -22.04 10.12
N ALA A 940 -32.74 -22.60 10.23
CA ALA A 940 -33.00 -23.63 11.23
C ALA A 940 -32.09 -24.85 11.02
N ALA A 941 -31.81 -25.22 9.77
CA ALA A 941 -30.93 -26.34 9.44
C ALA A 941 -29.44 -26.07 9.74
N ASN A 942 -28.97 -24.83 9.58
CA ASN A 942 -27.55 -24.49 9.68
C ASN A 942 -27.18 -23.53 10.83
N GLY A 943 -28.15 -22.90 11.46
CA GLY A 943 -27.98 -21.76 12.39
C GLY A 943 -27.23 -22.13 13.65
N GLU A 944 -27.45 -23.34 14.18
CA GLU A 944 -26.64 -23.82 15.31
C GLU A 944 -25.18 -24.02 14.90
N LYS A 945 -24.91 -24.50 13.67
CA LYS A 945 -23.55 -24.58 13.13
C LYS A 945 -22.94 -23.19 12.89
N VAL A 946 -23.75 -22.20 12.48
CA VAL A 946 -23.33 -20.79 12.33
C VAL A 946 -22.82 -20.27 13.66
N ILE A 947 -23.63 -20.41 14.71
CA ILE A 947 -23.31 -19.92 16.05
C ILE A 947 -22.05 -20.63 16.56
N GLN A 948 -22.00 -21.97 16.43
CA GLN A 948 -20.83 -22.75 16.83
C GLN A 948 -19.56 -22.35 16.05
N GLU A 949 -19.65 -22.10 14.75
CA GLU A 949 -18.51 -21.69 13.93
C GLU A 949 -18.05 -20.26 14.23
N ILE A 950 -18.98 -19.33 14.44
CA ILE A 950 -18.69 -17.95 14.89
C ILE A 950 -18.04 -17.97 16.26
N ASP A 951 -18.59 -18.72 17.21
CA ASP A 951 -18.02 -18.87 18.55
C ASP A 951 -16.64 -19.54 18.49
N ARG A 952 -16.47 -20.56 17.64
CA ARG A 952 -15.16 -21.20 17.40
C ARG A 952 -14.13 -20.21 16.83
N ARG A 953 -14.52 -19.36 15.86
CA ARG A 953 -13.64 -18.33 15.29
C ARG A 953 -13.30 -17.25 16.31
N ARG A 954 -14.30 -16.77 17.07
CA ARG A 954 -14.12 -15.82 18.17
C ARG A 954 -13.19 -16.36 19.25
N THR A 955 -13.29 -17.64 19.59
CA THR A 955 -12.54 -18.32 20.67
C THR A 955 -11.23 -18.99 20.25
N LYS A 956 -10.86 -18.96 18.95
CA LYS A 956 -9.58 -19.52 18.50
C LYS A 956 -8.44 -18.66 19.05
N VAL A 957 -7.89 -19.10 20.18
CA VAL A 957 -6.74 -18.49 20.84
C VAL A 957 -5.47 -19.01 20.19
N PHE A 958 -4.65 -18.10 19.67
CA PHE A 958 -3.30 -18.47 19.22
C PHE A 958 -2.32 -18.34 20.39
N THR A 959 -1.68 -19.44 20.76
CA THR A 959 -0.51 -19.43 21.67
C THR A 959 0.73 -19.00 20.91
N MET A 960 0.69 -17.80 20.34
CA MET A 960 1.90 -17.02 20.07
C MET A 960 2.21 -16.22 21.31
N MET A 961 2.93 -16.82 22.25
CA MET A 961 3.81 -15.99 23.05
C MET A 961 4.97 -15.60 22.13
N LEU A 962 4.80 -14.48 21.44
CA LEU A 962 5.90 -13.82 20.74
C LEU A 962 6.91 -13.39 21.81
N PRO A 963 8.13 -13.96 21.83
CA PRO A 963 9.18 -13.56 22.76
C PRO A 963 9.46 -12.05 22.73
#